data_AF-A0A9P8W466-F1
#
_entry.id   AF-A0A9P8W466-F1
#
_cell.length_a   1.000
_cell.length_b   1.000
_cell.length_c   1.000
_cell.angle_alpha   90.00
_cell.angle_beta   90.00
_cell.angle_gamma   90.00
#
_symmetry.space_group_name_H-M   'P 1'
#
loop_
_entity.id
_entity.type
_entity.pdbx_description
1 polymer ?
#
loop_
_entity_poly.entity_id
_entity_poly.type
_entity_poly.pdbx_seq_one_letter_code
_entity_poly.pdbx_strand_id
1 'polypeptide(L)'
;MENQQSLQKHRQRREAERERKRALRACDGCRRQKEKCDGGVPCRRCTRLHRQCEFLGPTARDAETNGDGAARNRSGASNAELLQRVTYMEKIITHYAGNISFDSETLKAMAESVDKNVEMTGAIRPNPVVVASPPGSDYLGVDDENFTVQPLDNNTTHYSGEFSHWNFSMRIKQWIEQCVPEANRHDGTPASLSFKEYYRAEELQSSNTLTSLAALPPRYVAEFLVQAFYKHAETNYFYVERGWLAEQLDLVYSNPGALSRREVGTVCIIWIVFALGTQYAYLDSRPERGHAKGGMDDSPFSEDTVGIMFYQQACKLVPDVITVASLESVQAILLIGIYTLPLDASGLSYIYLNLAVKLAIQNGMHRRYPAEGIDPFIRETRNRVWWTVYTTEKRVGIYHGRPTSISSKDVDAEMPVDRPDIMPSNPTNVAHMLATLRLNQALGNIAHEISVLRTSQKHEITEGLNRVIEMKEELRKWWDSLPETAFRKETNIQNPVISRADMHLKLEYCLLRMYAGRPFIFPREAIKGNASTSSSPADSNNQRPTTPHKLNPRSILVGDCVEAALTVIDTCHLLQSTIGLARASYTEFSSCRAALLVIITQCLQKKTDRLHNALRVGMAMIKEMSAGGESARSEASLIEVFERAISRLDATIETTGRESDYSRFKKWELLWKNDVPTQEMRQEASPEASMPMPPNPSAFWRGTGSTTRPGMPAMHAASPFVGMDTNFPSVPQVMDEFSTLFGYGFGPSPESMAGTANGGMWMGP
;
A
#
# COMPACT_ATOMS: atom_id res chain seq x y z
N MET A 1 -26.19 -37.22 27.97
CA MET A 1 -27.60 -37.03 27.57
C MET A 1 -28.21 -35.73 28.11
N GLU A 2 -27.75 -35.19 29.23
CA GLU A 2 -28.30 -33.92 29.80
C GLU A 2 -28.06 -32.67 28.93
N ASN A 3 -26.96 -32.63 28.17
CA ASN A 3 -26.62 -31.44 27.37
C ASN A 3 -27.49 -31.30 26.09
N GLN A 4 -28.01 -32.41 25.55
CA GLN A 4 -28.98 -32.37 24.44
C GLN A 4 -30.39 -31.97 24.91
N GLN A 5 -30.81 -32.41 26.10
CA GLN A 5 -32.09 -32.01 26.68
C GLN A 5 -32.12 -30.51 27.06
N SER A 6 -30.98 -29.96 27.53
CA SER A 6 -30.80 -28.53 27.79
C SER A 6 -30.97 -27.68 26.53
N LEU A 7 -30.30 -28.07 25.43
CA LEU A 7 -30.36 -27.37 24.16
C LEU A 7 -31.76 -27.44 23.52
N GLN A 8 -32.46 -28.57 23.66
CA GLN A 8 -33.82 -28.73 23.13
C GLN A 8 -34.84 -27.90 23.92
N LYS A 9 -34.73 -27.82 25.26
CA LYS A 9 -35.52 -26.89 26.09
C LYS A 9 -35.26 -25.43 25.75
N HIS A 10 -34.00 -25.06 25.49
CA HIS A 10 -33.66 -23.68 25.13
C HIS A 10 -34.17 -23.28 23.75
N ARG A 11 -34.19 -24.23 22.80
CA ARG A 11 -34.73 -24.01 21.44
C ARG A 11 -36.25 -23.88 21.45
N GLN A 12 -36.95 -24.76 22.18
CA GLN A 12 -38.41 -24.67 22.37
C GLN A 12 -38.83 -23.37 23.09
N ARG A 13 -38.04 -22.92 24.08
CA ARG A 13 -38.31 -21.66 24.79
C ARG A 13 -38.10 -20.43 23.89
N ARG A 14 -37.09 -20.46 23.00
CA ARG A 14 -36.85 -19.40 22.00
C ARG A 14 -37.88 -19.39 20.86
N GLU A 15 -38.40 -20.55 20.45
CA GLU A 15 -39.50 -20.63 19.49
C GLU A 15 -40.83 -20.14 20.11
N ALA A 16 -41.11 -20.48 21.37
CA ALA A 16 -42.26 -19.95 22.10
C ALA A 16 -42.18 -18.43 22.38
N GLU A 17 -40.97 -17.87 22.51
CA GLU A 17 -40.75 -16.41 22.60
C GLU A 17 -40.85 -15.72 21.22
N ARG A 18 -40.41 -16.35 20.13
CA ARG A 18 -40.58 -15.82 18.76
C ARG A 18 -42.03 -15.84 18.27
N GLU A 19 -42.87 -16.76 18.76
CA GLU A 19 -44.31 -16.76 18.52
C GLU A 19 -45.09 -15.71 19.34
N ARG A 20 -44.51 -15.12 20.40
CA ARG A 20 -45.15 -14.01 21.14
C ARG A 20 -44.93 -12.68 20.43
N LYS A 21 -45.63 -12.47 19.31
CA LYS A 21 -45.78 -11.14 18.72
C LYS A 21 -46.58 -10.27 19.70
N ARG A 22 -45.95 -9.21 20.23
CA ARG A 22 -46.64 -8.21 21.03
C ARG A 22 -47.50 -7.38 20.07
N ALA A 23 -48.82 -7.37 20.26
CA ALA A 23 -49.70 -6.62 19.38
C ALA A 23 -49.44 -5.10 19.52
N LEU A 24 -49.19 -4.41 18.40
CA LEU A 24 -49.06 -2.94 18.37
C LEU A 24 -50.36 -2.25 18.82
N ARG A 25 -51.51 -2.88 18.59
CA ARG A 25 -52.83 -2.47 19.08
C ARG A 25 -53.61 -3.69 19.58
N ALA A 26 -54.18 -3.60 20.78
CA ALA A 26 -55.11 -4.60 21.30
C ALA A 26 -56.50 -4.46 20.66
N CYS A 27 -57.22 -5.56 20.44
CA CYS A 27 -58.62 -5.49 20.01
C CYS A 27 -59.49 -4.85 21.11
N ASP A 28 -60.63 -4.29 20.74
CA ASP A 28 -61.48 -3.55 21.67
C ASP A 28 -62.06 -4.45 22.77
N GLY A 29 -62.27 -5.73 22.48
CA GLY A 29 -62.68 -6.75 23.47
C GLY A 29 -61.63 -6.97 24.56
N CYS A 30 -60.36 -7.22 24.18
CA CYS A 30 -59.26 -7.37 25.14
C CYS A 30 -58.96 -6.04 25.87
N ARG A 31 -59.11 -4.90 25.20
CA ARG A 31 -58.91 -3.57 25.79
C ARG A 31 -59.95 -3.24 26.86
N ARG A 32 -61.25 -3.49 26.61
CA ARG A 32 -62.33 -3.27 27.60
C ARG A 32 -62.14 -4.09 28.87
N GLN A 33 -61.63 -5.32 28.74
CA GLN A 33 -61.38 -6.21 29.87
C GLN A 33 -60.00 -6.00 30.53
N LYS A 34 -59.19 -5.06 30.01
CA LYS A 34 -57.81 -4.78 30.45
C LYS A 34 -56.89 -6.02 30.44
N GLU A 35 -57.11 -6.93 29.49
CA GLU A 35 -56.33 -8.15 29.33
C GLU A 35 -55.30 -8.03 28.19
N LYS A 36 -54.21 -8.81 28.26
CA LYS A 36 -53.20 -8.85 27.19
C LYS A 36 -53.77 -9.43 25.89
N CYS A 37 -53.54 -8.72 24.79
CA CYS A 37 -53.91 -9.12 23.43
C CYS A 37 -52.68 -9.54 22.64
N ASP A 38 -52.80 -10.71 22.01
CA ASP A 38 -51.76 -11.40 21.24
C ASP A 38 -51.73 -10.97 19.76
N GLY A 39 -52.73 -10.21 19.32
CA GLY A 39 -52.84 -9.71 17.93
C GLY A 39 -53.42 -10.75 16.97
N GLY A 40 -53.67 -10.34 15.73
CA GLY A 40 -54.42 -11.11 14.72
C GLY A 40 -55.94 -10.83 14.74
N VAL A 41 -56.62 -11.07 13.61
CA VAL A 41 -58.07 -10.87 13.46
C VAL A 41 -58.71 -12.20 12.99
N PRO A 42 -59.45 -12.92 13.86
CA PRO A 42 -59.61 -12.70 15.30
C PRO A 42 -58.34 -13.08 16.09
N CYS A 43 -58.09 -12.43 17.24
CA CYS A 43 -56.95 -12.76 18.09
C CYS A 43 -57.17 -14.12 18.80
N ARG A 44 -56.10 -14.89 19.04
CA ARG A 44 -56.19 -16.26 19.58
C ARG A 44 -57.01 -16.33 20.87
N ARG A 45 -56.91 -15.31 21.73
CA ARG A 45 -57.70 -15.25 22.97
C ARG A 45 -59.21 -15.04 22.75
N CYS A 46 -59.61 -14.15 21.85
CA CYS A 46 -61.03 -13.98 21.50
C CYS A 46 -61.59 -15.23 20.82
N THR A 47 -60.79 -15.92 20.00
CA THR A 47 -61.16 -17.21 19.40
C THR A 47 -61.43 -18.28 20.45
N ARG A 48 -60.54 -18.44 21.45
CA ARG A 48 -60.68 -19.47 22.50
C ARG A 48 -61.86 -19.20 23.45
N LEU A 49 -62.19 -17.94 23.68
CA LEU A 49 -63.29 -17.54 24.58
C LEU A 49 -64.63 -17.34 23.85
N HIS A 50 -64.67 -17.63 22.54
CA HIS A 50 -65.83 -17.44 21.66
C HIS A 50 -66.44 -16.03 21.78
N ARG A 51 -65.60 -15.00 21.72
CA ARG A 51 -66.00 -13.59 21.76
C ARG A 51 -65.68 -12.88 20.45
N GLN A 52 -66.46 -11.87 20.09
CA GLN A 52 -66.18 -11.03 18.92
C GLN A 52 -64.87 -10.25 19.10
N CYS A 53 -64.03 -10.28 18.07
CA CYS A 53 -62.72 -9.62 18.03
C CYS A 53 -62.75 -8.48 17.03
N GLU A 54 -62.97 -7.27 17.53
CA GLU A 54 -63.21 -6.08 16.71
C GLU A 54 -62.24 -4.94 17.05
N PHE A 55 -61.96 -4.08 16.07
CA PHE A 55 -61.01 -2.96 16.16
C PHE A 55 -61.68 -1.67 15.65
N LEU A 56 -62.78 -1.28 16.28
CA LEU A 56 -63.69 -0.23 15.86
C LEU A 56 -63.43 1.14 16.53
N GLY A 57 -62.55 1.23 17.54
CA GLY A 57 -62.24 2.50 18.21
C GLY A 57 -61.38 3.49 17.38
N PRO A 58 -61.60 4.82 17.46
CA PRO A 58 -60.75 5.81 16.78
C PRO A 58 -59.40 6.02 17.49
N THR A 59 -58.39 6.49 16.75
CA THR A 59 -57.16 7.06 17.32
C THR A 59 -57.49 8.31 18.13
N ALA A 60 -56.86 8.48 19.29
CA ALA A 60 -57.03 9.66 20.13
C ALA A 60 -56.32 10.87 19.49
N ARG A 61 -56.95 11.46 18.48
CA ARG A 61 -56.80 12.81 17.93
C ARG A 61 -57.95 12.91 16.94
N ASP A 62 -58.99 13.64 17.34
CA ASP A 62 -60.20 14.05 16.62
C ASP A 62 -61.39 13.97 17.57
N ALA A 63 -61.41 14.90 18.53
CA ALA A 63 -62.60 15.30 19.23
C ALA A 63 -62.85 16.75 18.82
N GLU A 64 -63.75 16.95 17.85
CA GLU A 64 -64.77 18.01 17.84
C GLU A 64 -65.47 18.08 16.47
N THR A 65 -66.78 18.35 16.54
CA THR A 65 -67.75 18.67 15.46
C THR A 65 -68.45 17.52 14.71
N ASN A 66 -69.57 17.11 15.34
CA ASN A 66 -70.94 17.03 14.81
C ASN A 66 -71.22 16.53 13.38
N GLY A 67 -72.15 15.57 13.32
CA GLY A 67 -73.37 15.77 12.54
C GLY A 67 -73.68 14.74 11.46
N ASP A 68 -74.48 13.75 11.84
CA ASP A 68 -75.45 13.01 11.04
C ASP A 68 -74.99 12.14 9.86
N GLY A 69 -75.42 10.89 9.94
CA GLY A 69 -75.00 9.82 9.05
C GLY A 69 -75.97 9.52 7.92
N ALA A 70 -75.44 8.83 6.93
CA ALA A 70 -76.13 7.74 6.24
C ALA A 70 -75.07 6.89 5.53
N ALA A 71 -75.02 5.62 5.89
CA ALA A 71 -74.23 4.62 5.22
C ALA A 71 -74.70 4.42 3.77
N ARG A 72 -73.78 4.28 2.80
CA ARG A 72 -73.58 3.04 2.00
C ARG A 72 -72.74 3.26 0.73
N ASN A 73 -71.96 2.21 0.45
CA ASN A 73 -71.41 1.74 -0.82
C ASN A 73 -70.06 2.25 -1.34
N ARG A 74 -69.15 1.26 -1.41
CA ARG A 74 -68.00 1.13 -2.31
C ARG A 74 -68.44 1.10 -3.78
N SER A 75 -67.43 1.29 -4.64
CA SER A 75 -67.25 0.89 -6.04
C SER A 75 -67.70 1.85 -7.15
N GLY A 76 -66.70 2.26 -7.94
CA GLY A 76 -66.85 2.89 -9.26
C GLY A 76 -66.14 4.23 -9.33
N ALA A 77 -64.82 4.25 -9.58
CA ALA A 77 -64.21 5.47 -10.11
C ALA A 77 -64.94 5.78 -11.43
N SER A 78 -65.55 6.96 -11.51
CA SER A 78 -66.28 7.39 -12.70
C SER A 78 -65.37 7.31 -13.93
N ASN A 79 -65.88 6.88 -15.09
CA ASN A 79 -65.13 6.97 -16.35
C ASN A 79 -64.58 8.39 -16.59
N ALA A 80 -65.25 9.42 -16.04
CA ALA A 80 -64.75 10.79 -16.07
C ALA A 80 -63.49 11.00 -15.20
N GLU A 81 -63.43 10.37 -14.02
CA GLU A 81 -62.27 10.44 -13.13
C GLU A 81 -61.07 9.70 -13.72
N LEU A 82 -61.32 8.57 -14.41
CA LEU A 82 -60.28 7.84 -15.14
C LEU A 82 -59.76 8.63 -16.34
N LEU A 83 -60.64 9.24 -17.14
CA LEU A 83 -60.24 10.12 -18.25
C LEU A 83 -59.42 11.31 -17.76
N GLN A 84 -59.85 11.93 -16.66
CA GLN A 84 -59.16 13.08 -16.06
C GLN A 84 -57.78 12.69 -15.53
N ARG A 85 -57.65 11.48 -14.96
CA ARG A 85 -56.38 10.93 -14.50
C ARG A 85 -55.43 10.59 -15.65
N VAL A 86 -55.95 10.09 -16.77
CA VAL A 86 -55.16 9.87 -18.00
C VAL A 86 -54.65 11.20 -18.55
N THR A 87 -55.48 12.26 -18.60
CA THR A 87 -55.04 13.59 -19.04
C THR A 87 -53.97 14.20 -18.13
N TYR A 88 -54.05 13.98 -16.81
CA TYR A 88 -52.98 14.41 -15.90
C TYR A 88 -51.69 13.62 -16.10
N MET A 89 -51.78 12.31 -16.34
CA MET A 89 -50.61 11.49 -16.63
C MET A 89 -49.94 11.87 -17.96
N GLU A 90 -50.70 12.13 -19.02
CA GLU A 90 -50.16 12.64 -20.29
C GLU A 90 -49.37 13.93 -20.07
N LYS A 91 -49.94 14.92 -19.35
CA LYS A 91 -49.24 16.18 -19.05
C LYS A 91 -47.94 16.00 -18.28
N ILE A 92 -47.92 15.09 -17.30
CA ILE A 92 -46.72 14.79 -16.52
C ILE A 92 -45.67 14.15 -17.42
N ILE A 93 -46.06 13.19 -18.27
CA ILE A 93 -45.13 12.48 -19.13
C ILE A 93 -44.57 13.42 -20.22
N THR A 94 -45.38 14.30 -20.83
CA THR A 94 -44.89 15.30 -21.80
C THR A 94 -43.82 16.20 -21.18
N HIS A 95 -43.97 16.54 -19.90
CA HIS A 95 -43.03 17.42 -19.20
C HIS A 95 -41.65 16.76 -19.02
N TYR A 96 -41.60 15.45 -18.77
CA TYR A 96 -40.34 14.73 -18.52
C TYR A 96 -39.74 14.06 -19.77
N ALA A 97 -40.56 13.67 -20.76
CA ALA A 97 -40.13 12.89 -21.91
C ALA A 97 -40.03 13.70 -23.24
N GLY A 98 -40.45 14.97 -23.23
CA GLY A 98 -40.44 15.83 -24.43
C GLY A 98 -41.60 15.57 -25.41
N ASN A 99 -41.49 16.06 -26.65
CA ASN A 99 -42.54 15.98 -27.69
C ASN A 99 -42.69 14.56 -28.24
N ILE A 100 -43.42 13.72 -27.52
CA ILE A 100 -43.86 12.39 -27.96
C ILE A 100 -45.38 12.45 -28.21
N SER A 101 -45.84 11.87 -29.32
CA SER A 101 -47.27 11.76 -29.62
C SER A 101 -47.91 10.67 -28.75
N PHE A 102 -48.96 11.01 -28.01
CA PHE A 102 -49.71 10.09 -27.13
C PHE A 102 -50.90 9.42 -27.84
N ASP A 103 -50.86 9.32 -29.17
CA ASP A 103 -51.86 8.57 -29.90
C ASP A 103 -51.75 7.07 -29.58
N SER A 104 -52.88 6.36 -29.69
CA SER A 104 -52.97 4.96 -29.27
C SER A 104 -52.07 4.01 -30.08
N GLU A 105 -51.68 4.36 -31.31
CA GLU A 105 -50.77 3.55 -32.12
C GLU A 105 -49.32 3.71 -31.67
N THR A 106 -48.88 4.95 -31.39
CA THR A 106 -47.53 5.23 -30.87
C THR A 106 -47.31 4.63 -29.48
N LEU A 107 -48.29 4.74 -28.58
CA LEU A 107 -48.23 4.12 -27.24
C LEU A 107 -48.19 2.59 -27.29
N LYS A 108 -48.92 1.98 -28.24
CA LYS A 108 -48.92 0.54 -28.44
C LYS A 108 -47.55 0.05 -28.94
N ALA A 109 -46.95 0.75 -29.90
CA ALA A 109 -45.61 0.42 -30.40
C ALA A 109 -44.53 0.55 -29.32
N MET A 110 -44.64 1.56 -28.43
CA MET A 110 -43.73 1.71 -27.30
C MET A 110 -43.88 0.59 -26.27
N ALA A 111 -45.12 0.23 -25.90
CA ALA A 111 -45.37 -0.87 -24.96
C ALA A 111 -44.80 -2.21 -25.49
N GLU A 112 -45.02 -2.52 -26.77
CA GLU A 112 -44.49 -3.72 -27.41
C GLU A 112 -42.95 -3.74 -27.53
N SER A 113 -42.30 -2.57 -27.51
CA SER A 113 -40.83 -2.46 -27.49
C SER A 113 -40.23 -2.68 -26.10
N VAL A 114 -40.97 -2.36 -25.03
CA VAL A 114 -40.53 -2.57 -23.64
C VAL A 114 -40.54 -4.05 -23.31
N ASP A 115 -41.57 -4.79 -23.73
CA ASP A 115 -41.65 -6.24 -23.47
C ASP A 115 -40.55 -7.04 -24.18
N LYS A 116 -40.09 -6.58 -25.37
CA LYS A 116 -38.97 -7.21 -26.10
C LYS A 116 -37.60 -6.97 -25.46
N ASN A 117 -37.42 -5.89 -24.70
CA ASN A 117 -36.15 -5.59 -24.03
C ASN A 117 -35.97 -6.35 -22.70
N VAL A 118 -37.05 -6.88 -22.12
CA VAL A 118 -37.02 -7.61 -20.83
C VAL A 118 -36.50 -9.05 -20.98
N GLU A 119 -36.57 -9.66 -22.17
CA GLU A 119 -36.07 -11.03 -22.39
C GLU A 119 -34.54 -11.13 -22.61
N MET A 120 -33.83 -10.02 -22.88
CA MET A 120 -32.38 -10.07 -23.18
C MET A 120 -31.46 -9.71 -21.99
N THR A 121 -31.97 -9.10 -20.92
CA THR A 121 -31.14 -8.63 -19.78
C THR A 121 -31.45 -9.37 -18.47
N GLY A 122 -31.26 -10.69 -18.46
CA GLY A 122 -31.36 -11.51 -17.25
C GLY A 122 -30.05 -11.59 -16.46
N ALA A 123 -29.55 -10.47 -15.89
CA ALA A 123 -28.58 -10.47 -14.76
C ALA A 123 -28.18 -9.05 -14.29
N ILE A 124 -29.11 -8.22 -13.84
CA ILE A 124 -28.78 -7.04 -13.01
C ILE A 124 -29.75 -7.02 -11.83
N ARG A 125 -29.21 -7.19 -10.61
CA ARG A 125 -29.96 -6.90 -9.38
C ARG A 125 -30.14 -5.37 -9.32
N PRO A 126 -31.38 -4.83 -9.25
CA PRO A 126 -31.55 -3.42 -8.97
C PRO A 126 -31.14 -3.14 -7.52
N ASN A 127 -30.42 -2.04 -7.31
CA ASN A 127 -30.24 -1.43 -6.00
C ASN A 127 -31.58 -1.30 -5.25
N PRO A 128 -31.59 -1.40 -3.91
CA PRO A 128 -32.82 -1.15 -3.15
C PRO A 128 -33.22 0.30 -3.36
N VAL A 129 -34.40 0.50 -3.96
CA VAL A 129 -35.10 1.78 -3.93
C VAL A 129 -35.33 2.12 -2.46
N VAL A 130 -34.77 3.23 -2.02
CA VAL A 130 -35.00 3.80 -0.68
C VAL A 130 -36.49 4.10 -0.58
N VAL A 131 -37.22 3.22 0.10
CA VAL A 131 -38.60 3.47 0.49
C VAL A 131 -38.53 4.56 1.55
N ALA A 132 -38.94 5.77 1.19
CA ALA A 132 -39.19 6.84 2.16
C ALA A 132 -40.14 6.30 3.23
N SER A 133 -39.63 6.20 4.46
CA SER A 133 -40.43 5.75 5.60
C SER A 133 -41.44 6.85 5.99
N PRO A 134 -42.62 6.50 6.53
CA PRO A 134 -43.60 7.50 6.94
C PRO A 134 -43.05 8.32 8.11
N PRO A 135 -43.39 9.62 8.21
CA PRO A 135 -42.88 10.48 9.28
C PRO A 135 -43.52 10.06 10.61
N GLY A 136 -42.70 9.55 11.54
CA GLY A 136 -43.17 9.16 12.88
C GLY A 136 -42.44 8.02 13.58
N SER A 137 -41.30 7.56 13.08
CA SER A 137 -40.41 6.65 13.80
C SER A 137 -39.18 7.44 14.26
N ASP A 138 -38.98 7.58 15.57
CA ASP A 138 -37.71 8.01 16.20
C ASP A 138 -36.62 6.96 15.89
N TYR A 139 -36.18 6.94 14.63
CA TYR A 139 -34.99 6.21 14.23
C TYR A 139 -33.81 7.13 14.51
N LEU A 140 -33.06 6.87 15.57
CA LEU A 140 -31.74 7.46 15.81
C LEU A 140 -30.68 6.84 14.87
N GLY A 141 -31.06 6.60 13.61
CA GLY A 141 -30.09 6.39 12.55
C GLY A 141 -29.56 7.78 12.21
N VAL A 142 -28.27 8.00 12.39
CA VAL A 142 -27.60 9.10 11.68
C VAL A 142 -27.98 8.90 10.22
N ASP A 143 -28.81 9.78 9.65
CA ASP A 143 -29.18 9.75 8.23
C ASP A 143 -27.90 9.54 7.43
N ASP A 144 -27.88 8.59 6.49
CA ASP A 144 -26.68 8.20 5.72
C ASP A 144 -25.93 9.47 5.28
N GLU A 145 -24.88 9.81 6.03
CA GLU A 145 -24.18 11.05 5.81
C GLU A 145 -23.33 10.86 4.57
N ASN A 146 -23.86 11.24 3.41
CA ASN A 146 -23.12 11.07 2.17
C ASN A 146 -21.97 12.08 2.08
N PHE A 147 -20.78 11.60 1.69
CA PHE A 147 -19.65 12.43 1.29
C PHE A 147 -19.93 13.11 -0.06
N THR A 148 -19.16 14.15 -0.40
CA THR A 148 -19.24 14.80 -1.70
C THR A 148 -17.91 14.76 -2.43
N VAL A 149 -17.95 14.44 -3.73
CA VAL A 149 -16.81 14.61 -4.64
C VAL A 149 -17.28 15.49 -5.79
N GLN A 150 -16.78 16.73 -5.83
CA GLN A 150 -17.12 17.69 -6.87
C GLN A 150 -16.02 17.69 -7.94
N PRO A 151 -16.33 17.42 -9.21
CA PRO A 151 -15.38 17.64 -10.28
C PRO A 151 -15.14 19.14 -10.42
N LEU A 152 -13.88 19.52 -10.54
CA LEU A 152 -13.43 20.84 -10.93
C LEU A 152 -12.80 20.73 -12.33
N ASP A 153 -12.37 21.86 -12.90
CA ASP A 153 -11.65 21.87 -14.18
C ASP A 153 -10.41 20.94 -14.16
N ASN A 154 -10.06 20.36 -15.31
CA ASN A 154 -8.84 19.57 -15.57
C ASN A 154 -8.55 18.44 -14.56
N ASN A 155 -9.29 17.33 -14.61
CA ASN A 155 -9.06 16.10 -13.81
C ASN A 155 -8.92 16.29 -12.30
N THR A 156 -9.26 17.48 -11.80
CA THR A 156 -9.10 17.83 -10.40
C THR A 156 -10.43 17.65 -9.72
N THR A 157 -10.41 17.07 -8.53
CA THR A 157 -11.64 16.77 -7.78
C THR A 157 -11.51 17.29 -6.37
N HIS A 158 -12.59 17.87 -5.84
CA HIS A 158 -12.66 18.26 -4.45
C HIS A 158 -13.45 17.22 -3.67
N TYR A 159 -12.81 16.62 -2.66
CA TYR A 159 -13.46 15.71 -1.73
C TYR A 159 -13.78 16.39 -0.41
N SER A 160 -15.02 16.23 0.03
CA SER A 160 -15.45 16.57 1.38
C SER A 160 -16.11 15.36 2.03
N GLY A 161 -15.46 14.84 3.07
CA GLY A 161 -15.95 13.69 3.83
C GLY A 161 -17.28 13.97 4.52
N GLU A 162 -17.97 12.89 4.90
CA GLU A 162 -19.31 12.90 5.47
C GLU A 162 -19.47 13.87 6.66
N PHE A 163 -18.48 13.88 7.56
CA PHE A 163 -18.46 14.68 8.79
C PHE A 163 -17.84 16.08 8.62
N SER A 164 -17.56 16.51 7.39
CA SER A 164 -16.90 17.80 7.16
C SER A 164 -17.85 18.99 7.39
N HIS A 165 -17.33 20.07 7.96
CA HIS A 165 -18.07 21.33 8.10
C HIS A 165 -18.58 21.87 6.76
N TRP A 166 -17.87 21.59 5.67
CA TRP A 166 -18.30 21.92 4.32
C TRP A 166 -19.53 21.12 3.90
N ASN A 167 -19.54 19.80 4.11
CA ASN A 167 -20.71 18.99 3.80
C ASN A 167 -21.93 19.43 4.63
N PHE A 168 -21.71 19.72 5.92
CA PHE A 168 -22.74 20.28 6.79
C PHE A 168 -23.26 21.64 6.30
N SER A 169 -22.37 22.55 5.86
CA SER A 169 -22.78 23.86 5.32
C SER A 169 -23.55 23.74 4.01
N MET A 170 -23.17 22.81 3.13
CA MET A 170 -23.91 22.52 1.89
C MET A 170 -25.30 21.94 2.18
N ARG A 171 -25.46 21.10 3.20
CA ARG A 171 -26.77 20.63 3.66
C ARG A 171 -27.63 21.76 4.23
N ILE A 172 -27.05 22.66 5.02
CA ILE A 172 -27.74 23.86 5.51
C ILE A 172 -28.23 24.69 4.32
N LYS A 173 -27.39 24.89 3.30
CA LYS A 173 -27.81 25.58 2.07
C LYS A 173 -28.99 24.89 1.40
N GLN A 174 -28.89 23.59 1.14
CA GLN A 174 -29.98 22.83 0.51
C GLN A 174 -31.27 22.91 1.33
N TRP A 175 -31.17 22.86 2.65
CA TRP A 175 -32.31 22.99 3.56
C TRP A 175 -32.93 24.40 3.52
N ILE A 176 -32.11 25.46 3.50
CA ILE A 176 -32.57 26.84 3.32
C ILE A 176 -33.29 26.97 1.97
N GLU A 177 -32.70 26.46 0.89
CA GLU A 177 -33.29 26.50 -0.46
C GLU A 177 -34.65 25.78 -0.53
N GLN A 178 -34.84 24.70 0.23
CA GLN A 178 -36.11 23.99 0.37
C GLN A 178 -37.14 24.75 1.23
N CYS A 179 -36.68 25.55 2.19
CA CYS A 179 -37.54 26.30 3.09
C CYS A 179 -38.04 27.63 2.50
N VAL A 180 -37.42 28.14 1.42
CA VAL A 180 -37.85 29.36 0.74
C VAL A 180 -39.05 29.05 -0.17
N PRO A 181 -40.27 29.57 0.10
CA PRO A 181 -41.46 29.26 -0.69
C PRO A 181 -41.37 29.78 -2.13
N GLU A 182 -41.89 29.02 -3.10
CA GLU A 182 -42.01 29.40 -4.52
C GLU A 182 -42.79 30.72 -4.76
N ALA A 183 -43.52 31.21 -3.76
CA ALA A 183 -44.40 32.38 -3.84
C ALA A 183 -43.68 33.75 -3.94
N ASN A 184 -42.36 33.81 -3.78
CA ASN A 184 -41.58 35.06 -3.95
C ASN A 184 -40.83 35.16 -5.29
N ARG A 185 -41.07 34.25 -6.25
CA ARG A 185 -40.43 34.25 -7.59
C ARG A 185 -41.12 35.20 -8.60
N HIS A 186 -41.54 36.39 -8.16
CA HIS A 186 -42.16 37.39 -9.04
C HIS A 186 -41.16 38.35 -9.71
N ASP A 187 -39.86 38.18 -9.48
CA ASP A 187 -38.82 38.77 -10.34
C ASP A 187 -37.93 37.63 -10.86
N GLY A 188 -37.77 37.58 -12.17
CA GLY A 188 -37.31 36.41 -12.94
C GLY A 188 -35.83 36.03 -12.79
N THR A 189 -35.30 35.96 -11.57
CA THR A 189 -33.98 35.38 -11.31
C THR A 189 -34.03 34.58 -10.01
N PRO A 190 -33.82 33.25 -10.01
CA PRO A 190 -33.60 32.53 -8.77
C PRO A 190 -32.32 33.09 -8.15
N ALA A 191 -32.43 33.76 -7.01
CA ALA A 191 -31.27 34.14 -6.20
C ALA A 191 -30.65 32.85 -5.63
N SER A 192 -29.95 32.08 -6.47
CA SER A 192 -29.05 31.04 -6.01
C SER A 192 -28.09 31.71 -5.03
N LEU A 193 -27.99 31.17 -3.81
CA LEU A 193 -26.99 31.61 -2.84
C LEU A 193 -25.60 31.27 -3.43
N SER A 194 -25.05 32.23 -4.16
CA SER A 194 -23.74 32.20 -4.81
C SER A 194 -22.69 32.53 -3.76
N PHE A 195 -21.94 31.53 -3.32
CA PHE A 195 -20.73 31.70 -2.52
C PHE A 195 -19.50 31.50 -3.42
N LYS A 196 -18.37 32.09 -3.03
CA LYS A 196 -17.08 31.81 -3.69
C LYS A 196 -16.80 30.31 -3.58
N GLU A 197 -16.42 29.70 -4.71
CA GLU A 197 -16.00 28.30 -4.77
C GLU A 197 -14.91 27.97 -3.74
N TYR A 198 -14.70 26.67 -3.53
CA TYR A 198 -13.70 26.16 -2.61
C TYR A 198 -12.33 26.85 -2.79
N TYR A 199 -11.79 27.43 -1.71
CA TYR A 199 -10.52 28.14 -1.75
C TYR A 199 -9.35 27.18 -1.98
N ARG A 200 -8.52 27.49 -2.99
CA ARG A 200 -7.20 26.89 -3.20
C ARG A 200 -6.14 27.94 -3.01
N ALA A 201 -5.03 27.53 -2.41
CA ALA A 201 -3.87 28.38 -2.16
C ALA A 201 -3.04 28.59 -3.45
N GLU A 202 -3.68 29.00 -4.54
CA GLU A 202 -3.01 29.29 -5.83
C GLU A 202 -1.99 30.43 -5.71
N GLU A 203 -2.18 31.31 -4.72
CA GLU A 203 -1.26 32.40 -4.35
C GLU A 203 0.14 31.90 -3.94
N LEU A 204 0.24 30.64 -3.50
CA LEU A 204 1.51 30.02 -3.10
C LEU A 204 2.28 29.39 -4.27
N GLN A 205 1.68 29.36 -5.47
CA GLN A 205 2.30 28.75 -6.64
C GLN A 205 3.42 29.62 -7.21
N SER A 206 4.48 28.96 -7.65
CA SER A 206 5.60 29.64 -8.28
C SER A 206 5.23 30.21 -9.66
N SER A 207 5.86 31.33 -10.03
CA SER A 207 5.57 32.01 -11.30
C SER A 207 6.21 31.36 -12.54
N ASN A 208 7.21 30.48 -12.38
CA ASN A 208 8.15 30.07 -13.45
C ASN A 208 8.18 28.56 -13.72
N THR A 209 7.06 27.95 -14.09
CA THR A 209 7.04 26.55 -14.57
C THR A 209 7.85 26.33 -15.86
N LEU A 210 7.94 27.36 -16.72
CA LEU A 210 8.60 27.30 -18.03
C LEU A 210 10.12 27.12 -17.97
N THR A 211 10.80 27.58 -16.91
CA THR A 211 12.25 27.41 -16.76
C THR A 211 12.65 25.94 -16.63
N SER A 212 11.71 25.09 -16.19
CA SER A 212 11.94 23.65 -16.07
C SER A 212 12.15 22.99 -17.44
N LEU A 213 11.44 23.42 -18.49
CA LEU A 213 11.44 22.76 -19.81
C LEU A 213 12.68 23.05 -20.68
N ALA A 214 13.49 24.04 -20.32
CA ALA A 214 14.68 24.41 -21.12
C ALA A 214 15.79 23.33 -21.11
N ALA A 215 15.76 22.42 -20.14
CA ALA A 215 16.76 21.37 -19.96
C ALA A 215 16.35 20.01 -20.57
N LEU A 216 15.30 19.97 -21.40
CA LEU A 216 14.81 18.71 -21.97
C LEU A 216 15.87 18.04 -22.84
N PRO A 217 16.02 16.69 -22.74
CA PRO A 217 16.93 15.98 -23.61
C PRO A 217 16.43 16.00 -25.07
N PRO A 218 17.27 15.65 -26.05
CA PRO A 218 16.79 15.47 -27.42
C PRO A 218 15.64 14.44 -27.49
N ARG A 219 14.68 14.67 -28.38
CA ARG A 219 13.45 13.85 -28.51
C ARG A 219 13.72 12.34 -28.58
N TYR A 220 14.72 11.91 -29.36
CA TYR A 220 15.07 10.50 -29.48
C TYR A 220 15.56 9.87 -28.16
N VAL A 221 16.22 10.66 -27.30
CA VAL A 221 16.64 10.23 -25.96
C VAL A 221 15.43 10.13 -25.04
N ALA A 222 14.54 11.12 -25.07
CA ALA A 222 13.30 11.10 -24.30
C ALA A 222 12.44 9.88 -24.63
N GLU A 223 12.23 9.60 -25.93
CA GLU A 223 11.48 8.43 -26.40
C GLU A 223 12.12 7.12 -25.96
N PHE A 224 13.45 7.01 -26.02
CA PHE A 224 14.20 5.86 -25.50
C PHE A 224 13.98 5.65 -24.00
N LEU A 225 14.10 6.71 -23.19
CA LEU A 225 13.90 6.62 -21.74
C LEU A 225 12.46 6.24 -21.36
N VAL A 226 11.47 6.81 -22.05
CA VAL A 226 10.05 6.45 -21.88
C VAL A 226 9.81 4.99 -22.26
N GLN A 227 10.44 4.51 -23.35
CA GLN A 227 10.36 3.11 -23.73
C GLN A 227 10.99 2.19 -22.67
N ALA A 228 12.16 2.53 -22.14
CA ALA A 228 12.81 1.78 -21.07
C ALA A 228 11.94 1.73 -19.80
N PHE A 229 11.30 2.85 -19.43
CA PHE A 229 10.34 2.92 -18.32
C PHE A 229 9.18 1.92 -18.50
N TYR A 230 8.44 1.99 -19.62
CA TYR A 230 7.30 1.09 -19.85
C TYR A 230 7.72 -0.39 -20.00
N LYS A 231 8.92 -0.64 -20.53
CA LYS A 231 9.41 -2.00 -20.77
C LYS A 231 9.89 -2.70 -19.50
N HIS A 232 10.55 -1.97 -18.60
CA HIS A 232 11.27 -2.56 -17.46
C HIS A 232 10.74 -2.13 -16.10
N ALA A 233 10.32 -0.87 -15.93
CA ALA A 233 9.84 -0.34 -14.66
C ALA A 233 8.34 -0.62 -14.44
N GLU A 234 7.51 -0.36 -15.46
CA GLU A 234 6.08 -0.64 -15.41
C GLU A 234 5.82 -2.14 -15.60
N THR A 235 5.61 -2.84 -14.49
CA THR A 235 5.34 -4.29 -14.47
C THR A 235 3.91 -4.58 -14.00
N ASN A 236 3.70 -4.80 -12.70
CA ASN A 236 2.40 -5.20 -12.15
C ASN A 236 1.51 -4.02 -11.70
N TYR A 237 1.99 -2.79 -11.91
CA TYR A 237 1.38 -1.56 -11.42
C TYR A 237 1.10 -0.62 -12.59
N PHE A 238 0.14 0.30 -12.42
CA PHE A 238 -0.17 1.32 -13.41
C PHE A 238 0.18 2.70 -12.85
N TYR A 239 0.92 3.46 -13.65
CA TYR A 239 1.31 4.81 -13.27
C TYR A 239 0.63 5.83 -14.17
N VAL A 240 0.87 5.75 -15.49
CA VAL A 240 0.43 6.73 -16.48
C VAL A 240 0.12 6.01 -17.79
N GLU A 241 -0.98 6.37 -18.44
CA GLU A 241 -1.36 5.78 -19.72
C GLU A 241 -0.37 6.18 -20.84
N ARG A 242 0.00 5.20 -21.68
CA ARG A 242 1.08 5.33 -22.66
C ARG A 242 0.75 6.29 -23.79
N GLY A 243 -0.47 6.22 -24.34
CA GLY A 243 -0.95 7.13 -25.39
C GLY A 243 -1.00 8.56 -24.87
N TRP A 244 -1.59 8.78 -23.70
CA TRP A 244 -1.64 10.08 -23.05
C TRP A 244 -0.24 10.68 -22.84
N LEU A 245 0.71 9.90 -22.29
CA LEU A 245 2.07 10.42 -22.07
C LEU A 245 2.77 10.78 -23.39
N ALA A 246 2.56 10.00 -24.45
CA ALA A 246 3.10 10.29 -25.77
C ALA A 246 2.52 11.61 -26.34
N GLU A 247 1.22 11.83 -26.21
CA GLU A 247 0.57 13.09 -26.61
C GLU A 247 1.10 14.30 -25.82
N GLN A 248 1.31 14.15 -24.51
CA GLN A 248 1.90 15.22 -23.68
C GLN A 248 3.35 15.51 -24.09
N LEU A 249 4.13 14.47 -24.42
CA LEU A 249 5.49 14.63 -24.89
C LEU A 249 5.52 15.35 -26.25
N ASP A 250 4.63 14.98 -27.17
CA ASP A 250 4.47 15.66 -28.46
C ASP A 250 4.13 17.13 -28.29
N LEU A 251 3.22 17.46 -27.36
CA LEU A 251 2.85 18.82 -27.04
C LEU A 251 4.05 19.62 -26.51
N VAL A 252 4.82 19.04 -25.59
CA VAL A 252 6.00 19.69 -25.00
C VAL A 252 7.07 20.00 -26.05
N TYR A 253 7.35 19.10 -26.99
CA TYR A 253 8.36 19.36 -28.02
C TYR A 253 7.85 20.26 -29.16
N SER A 254 6.55 20.25 -29.44
CA SER A 254 5.97 21.02 -30.56
C SER A 254 5.60 22.44 -30.15
N ASN A 255 5.05 22.62 -28.95
CA ASN A 255 4.61 23.91 -28.42
C ASN A 255 4.76 23.96 -26.88
N PRO A 256 5.99 24.20 -26.36
CA PRO A 256 6.23 24.31 -24.92
C PRO A 256 5.38 25.38 -24.23
N GLY A 257 4.96 26.42 -24.96
CA GLY A 257 4.14 27.52 -24.44
C GLY A 257 2.66 27.18 -24.25
N ALA A 258 2.20 26.01 -24.71
CA ALA A 258 0.84 25.54 -24.47
C ALA A 258 0.61 25.13 -23.01
N LEU A 259 1.67 24.76 -22.29
CA LEU A 259 1.57 24.29 -20.92
C LEU A 259 1.43 25.46 -19.94
N SER A 260 0.32 25.43 -19.20
CA SER A 260 -0.04 26.36 -18.15
C SER A 260 0.50 25.92 -16.78
N ARG A 261 0.37 26.78 -15.76
CA ARG A 261 0.68 26.42 -14.36
C ARG A 261 -0.15 25.23 -13.85
N ARG A 262 -1.34 25.01 -14.41
CA ARG A 262 -2.24 23.93 -14.03
C ARG A 262 -1.72 22.54 -14.46
N GLU A 263 -0.80 22.48 -15.43
CA GLU A 263 -0.19 21.23 -15.94
C GLU A 263 1.17 20.92 -15.30
N VAL A 264 1.49 21.56 -14.17
CA VAL A 264 2.74 21.30 -13.44
C VAL A 264 2.90 19.83 -13.04
N GLY A 265 1.79 19.14 -12.75
CA GLY A 265 1.76 17.69 -12.54
C GLY A 265 2.28 16.92 -13.75
N THR A 266 1.81 17.26 -14.95
CA THR A 266 2.25 16.66 -16.22
C THR A 266 3.74 16.87 -16.46
N VAL A 267 4.25 18.09 -16.26
CA VAL A 267 5.69 18.38 -16.41
C VAL A 267 6.52 17.58 -15.41
N CYS A 268 6.04 17.46 -14.17
CA CYS A 268 6.69 16.66 -13.14
C CYS A 268 6.71 15.16 -13.52
N ILE A 269 5.61 14.61 -14.06
CA ILE A 269 5.52 13.25 -14.59
C ILE A 269 6.58 13.03 -15.67
N ILE A 270 6.73 13.93 -16.63
CA ILE A 270 7.70 13.79 -17.72
C ILE A 270 9.13 13.69 -17.17
N TRP A 271 9.51 14.60 -16.26
CA TRP A 271 10.84 14.57 -15.65
C TRP A 271 11.12 13.29 -14.88
N ILE A 272 10.16 12.85 -14.06
CA ILE A 272 10.37 11.67 -13.22
C ILE A 272 10.32 10.37 -14.04
N VAL A 273 9.56 10.32 -15.15
CA VAL A 273 9.60 9.20 -16.10
C VAL A 273 10.97 9.11 -16.76
N PHE A 274 11.60 10.23 -17.14
CA PHE A 274 12.97 10.19 -17.65
C PHE A 274 13.96 9.67 -16.60
N ALA A 275 13.86 10.14 -15.36
CA ALA A 275 14.70 9.67 -14.27
C ALA A 275 14.52 8.16 -13.99
N LEU A 276 13.28 7.67 -14.05
CA LEU A 276 13.01 6.23 -13.97
C LEU A 276 13.57 5.49 -15.19
N GLY A 277 13.46 6.04 -16.39
CA GLY A 277 14.03 5.46 -17.61
C GLY A 277 15.53 5.24 -17.50
N THR A 278 16.29 6.19 -16.91
CA THR A 278 17.74 6.05 -16.75
C THR A 278 18.10 4.90 -15.80
N GLN A 279 17.27 4.60 -14.79
CA GLN A 279 17.50 3.48 -13.87
C GLN A 279 17.47 2.09 -14.55
N TYR A 280 16.85 1.98 -15.73
CA TYR A 280 16.69 0.73 -16.47
C TYR A 280 17.34 0.75 -17.87
N ALA A 281 17.88 1.89 -18.31
CA ALA A 281 18.43 2.07 -19.66
C ALA A 281 19.50 1.02 -20.01
N TYR A 282 20.36 0.67 -19.05
CA TYR A 282 21.42 -0.33 -19.24
C TYR A 282 20.89 -1.73 -19.61
N LEU A 283 19.63 -2.08 -19.30
CA LEU A 283 19.05 -3.38 -19.66
C LEU A 283 18.82 -3.52 -21.16
N ASP A 284 18.73 -2.40 -21.88
CA ASP A 284 18.64 -2.38 -23.34
C ASP A 284 20.01 -2.24 -24.03
N SER A 285 21.09 -2.11 -23.25
CA SER A 285 22.45 -2.16 -23.79
C SER A 285 22.73 -3.56 -24.35
N ARG A 286 23.22 -3.62 -25.59
CA ARG A 286 23.68 -4.89 -26.17
C ARG A 286 24.98 -5.27 -25.46
N PRO A 287 25.15 -6.53 -25.00
CA PRO A 287 26.44 -6.98 -24.52
C PRO A 287 27.40 -6.98 -25.72
N GLU A 288 28.24 -5.96 -25.83
CA GLU A 288 29.35 -5.98 -26.75
C GLU A 288 30.26 -7.16 -26.37
N ARG A 289 30.30 -8.16 -27.25
CA ARG A 289 31.19 -9.31 -27.12
C ARG A 289 32.63 -8.80 -27.14
N GLY A 290 33.28 -8.64 -25.99
CA GLY A 290 34.75 -8.52 -25.98
C GLY A 290 35.43 -7.79 -24.83
N HIS A 291 34.74 -7.00 -24.01
CA HIS A 291 35.41 -6.34 -22.88
C HIS A 291 35.10 -7.02 -21.55
N ALA A 292 36.15 -7.67 -21.02
CA ALA A 292 36.16 -8.31 -19.72
C ALA A 292 35.68 -7.33 -18.64
N LYS A 293 34.68 -7.75 -17.86
CA LYS A 293 34.30 -7.14 -16.59
C LYS A 293 35.54 -7.13 -15.67
N GLY A 294 36.25 -6.02 -15.65
CA GLY A 294 37.53 -5.90 -14.95
C GLY A 294 38.19 -4.55 -15.13
N GLY A 295 37.41 -3.47 -15.02
CA GLY A 295 37.92 -2.10 -15.00
C GLY A 295 36.82 -1.21 -14.43
N MET A 296 37.14 -0.45 -13.39
CA MET A 296 36.39 0.74 -13.02
C MET A 296 36.46 1.65 -14.25
N ASP A 297 35.42 1.66 -15.08
CA ASP A 297 35.34 2.61 -16.18
C ASP A 297 35.22 3.99 -15.53
N ASP A 298 36.34 4.72 -15.51
CA ASP A 298 36.47 6.11 -15.12
C ASP A 298 35.88 7.01 -16.23
N SER A 299 34.71 6.61 -16.75
CA SER A 299 33.91 7.40 -17.67
C SER A 299 33.26 8.53 -16.87
N PRO A 300 33.43 9.80 -17.26
CA PRO A 300 32.74 10.93 -16.61
C PRO A 300 31.21 10.89 -16.80
N PHE A 301 30.70 9.94 -17.61
CA PHE A 301 29.28 9.73 -17.80
C PHE A 301 28.80 8.57 -16.91
N SER A 302 28.20 8.90 -15.76
CA SER A 302 27.39 7.94 -15.01
C SER A 302 25.91 8.19 -15.33
N GLU A 303 25.20 7.14 -15.76
CA GLU A 303 23.74 7.17 -16.00
C GLU A 303 23.00 7.69 -14.74
N ASP A 304 23.54 7.39 -13.57
CA ASP A 304 23.06 7.85 -12.26
C ASP A 304 23.07 9.39 -12.14
N THR A 305 24.11 10.06 -12.66
CA THR A 305 24.18 11.54 -12.62
C THR A 305 23.03 12.17 -13.40
N VAL A 306 22.75 11.66 -14.60
CA VAL A 306 21.66 12.18 -15.45
C VAL A 306 20.30 11.90 -14.81
N GLY A 307 20.09 10.69 -14.27
CA GLY A 307 18.87 10.35 -13.53
C GLY A 307 18.62 11.27 -12.33
N ILE A 308 19.68 11.57 -11.56
CA ILE A 308 19.63 12.52 -10.43
C ILE A 308 19.26 13.92 -10.92
N MET A 309 19.82 14.40 -12.03
CA MET A 309 19.46 15.71 -12.58
C MET A 309 17.97 15.80 -12.95
N PHE A 310 17.42 14.78 -13.62
CA PHE A 310 15.99 14.73 -13.95
C PHE A 310 15.11 14.66 -12.70
N TYR A 311 15.49 13.84 -11.72
CA TYR A 311 14.83 13.80 -10.41
C TYR A 311 14.82 15.17 -9.72
N GLN A 312 15.94 15.89 -9.75
CA GLN A 312 16.03 17.24 -9.16
C GLN A 312 15.11 18.24 -9.86
N GLN A 313 14.95 18.15 -11.20
CA GLN A 313 13.98 19.00 -11.91
C GLN A 313 12.54 18.67 -11.50
N ALA A 314 12.19 17.38 -11.37
CA ALA A 314 10.87 16.97 -10.86
C ALA A 314 10.62 17.49 -9.43
N CYS A 315 11.62 17.38 -8.53
CA CYS A 315 11.52 17.81 -7.15
C CYS A 315 11.31 19.32 -6.97
N LYS A 316 11.84 20.16 -7.87
CA LYS A 316 11.58 21.62 -7.85
C LYS A 316 10.10 21.95 -8.06
N LEU A 317 9.35 21.07 -8.72
CA LEU A 317 7.94 21.26 -9.02
C LEU A 317 7.01 20.74 -7.91
N VAL A 318 7.53 19.96 -6.96
CA VAL A 318 6.73 19.30 -5.90
C VAL A 318 5.87 20.29 -5.09
N PRO A 319 6.35 21.48 -4.68
CA PRO A 319 5.49 22.43 -3.98
C PRO A 319 4.24 22.80 -4.78
N ASP A 320 4.40 23.14 -6.06
CA ASP A 320 3.29 23.50 -6.94
C ASP A 320 2.37 22.30 -7.21
N VAL A 321 2.95 21.11 -7.42
CA VAL A 321 2.22 19.84 -7.57
C VAL A 321 1.30 19.57 -6.38
N ILE A 322 1.76 19.82 -5.15
CA ILE A 322 0.97 19.66 -3.92
C ILE A 322 -0.18 20.68 -3.88
N THR A 323 0.05 21.93 -4.30
CA THR A 323 -1.02 22.94 -4.29
C THR A 323 -2.13 22.66 -5.30
N VAL A 324 -1.78 22.15 -6.49
CA VAL A 324 -2.75 21.81 -7.55
C VAL A 324 -3.59 20.60 -7.13
N ALA A 325 -2.93 19.58 -6.57
CA ALA A 325 -3.57 18.34 -6.13
C ALA A 325 -4.55 17.75 -7.17
N SER A 326 -4.12 17.55 -8.41
CA SER A 326 -4.90 16.85 -9.45
C SER A 326 -4.59 15.34 -9.47
N LEU A 327 -5.22 14.59 -10.40
CA LEU A 327 -4.86 13.21 -10.71
C LEU A 327 -3.36 13.10 -11.08
N GLU A 328 -2.89 14.01 -11.93
CA GLU A 328 -1.50 14.08 -12.38
C GLU A 328 -0.57 14.43 -11.22
N SER A 329 -1.02 15.23 -10.24
CA SER A 329 -0.25 15.44 -9.01
C SER A 329 -0.03 14.14 -8.22
N VAL A 330 -1.05 13.29 -8.13
CA VAL A 330 -0.93 11.98 -7.47
C VAL A 330 0.04 11.08 -8.23
N GLN A 331 -0.08 11.04 -9.57
CA GLN A 331 0.81 10.25 -10.43
C GLN A 331 2.27 10.72 -10.33
N ALA A 332 2.51 12.03 -10.35
CA ALA A 332 3.84 12.63 -10.21
C ALA A 332 4.50 12.22 -8.89
N ILE A 333 3.82 12.45 -7.75
CA ILE A 333 4.37 12.12 -6.43
C ILE A 333 4.52 10.60 -6.25
N LEU A 334 3.60 9.79 -6.78
CA LEU A 334 3.72 8.33 -6.81
C LEU A 334 5.01 7.90 -7.53
N LEU A 335 5.25 8.41 -8.75
CA LEU A 335 6.44 8.10 -9.54
C LEU A 335 7.74 8.54 -8.83
N ILE A 336 7.74 9.68 -8.13
CA ILE A 336 8.88 10.10 -7.28
C ILE A 336 9.12 9.08 -6.16
N GLY A 337 8.04 8.59 -5.53
CA GLY A 337 8.11 7.51 -4.55
C GLY A 337 8.68 6.21 -5.13
N ILE A 338 8.33 5.86 -6.37
CA ILE A 338 8.88 4.68 -7.06
C ILE A 338 10.37 4.87 -7.40
N TYR A 339 10.77 6.03 -7.92
CA TYR A 339 12.17 6.32 -8.24
C TYR A 339 13.09 6.20 -7.03
N THR A 340 12.61 6.67 -5.87
CA THR A 340 13.35 6.63 -4.60
C THR A 340 13.27 5.28 -3.90
N LEU A 341 12.42 4.36 -4.33
CA LEU A 341 12.20 3.06 -3.69
C LEU A 341 13.46 2.17 -3.63
N PRO A 342 14.26 1.99 -4.70
CA PRO A 342 15.54 1.26 -4.59
C PRO A 342 16.62 2.02 -3.83
N LEU A 343 16.45 3.33 -3.60
CA LEU A 343 17.44 4.19 -2.96
C LEU A 343 17.23 4.27 -1.45
N ASP A 344 16.01 4.53 -1.00
CA ASP A 344 15.66 4.64 0.42
C ASP A 344 14.18 4.25 0.63
N ALA A 345 13.93 2.94 0.60
CA ALA A 345 12.58 2.39 0.74
C ALA A 345 11.90 2.74 2.07
N SER A 346 12.67 2.78 3.17
CA SER A 346 12.14 2.94 4.54
C SER A 346 12.05 4.38 5.03
N GLY A 347 12.73 5.30 4.35
CA GLY A 347 12.72 6.74 4.56
C GLY A 347 12.01 7.46 3.41
N LEU A 348 12.77 8.03 2.48
CA LEU A 348 12.28 8.97 1.47
C LEU A 348 11.14 8.43 0.60
N SER A 349 11.26 7.19 0.10
CA SER A 349 10.21 6.57 -0.72
C SER A 349 8.91 6.40 0.06
N TYR A 350 8.99 5.93 1.30
CA TYR A 350 7.82 5.79 2.18
C TYR A 350 7.11 7.14 2.39
N ILE A 351 7.86 8.23 2.54
CA ILE A 351 7.27 9.58 2.69
C ILE A 351 6.54 10.02 1.43
N TYR A 352 7.15 9.87 0.24
CA TYR A 352 6.49 10.24 -1.01
C TYR A 352 5.26 9.37 -1.31
N LEU A 353 5.33 8.07 -1.05
CA LEU A 353 4.16 7.19 -1.19
C LEU A 353 3.01 7.62 -0.25
N ASN A 354 3.33 7.98 1.00
CA ASN A 354 2.32 8.52 1.93
C ASN A 354 1.76 9.86 1.45
N LEU A 355 2.59 10.74 0.90
CA LEU A 355 2.13 12.01 0.32
C LEU A 355 1.20 11.77 -0.87
N ALA A 356 1.54 10.84 -1.76
CA ALA A 356 0.67 10.45 -2.88
C ALA A 356 -0.68 9.90 -2.38
N VAL A 357 -0.70 9.07 -1.32
CA VAL A 357 -1.96 8.63 -0.69
C VAL A 357 -2.77 9.82 -0.16
N LYS A 358 -2.13 10.80 0.50
CA LYS A 358 -2.83 11.98 1.03
C LYS A 358 -3.41 12.86 -0.08
N LEU A 359 -2.67 13.08 -1.17
CA LEU A 359 -3.19 13.78 -2.35
C LEU A 359 -4.35 13.02 -3.00
N ALA A 360 -4.26 11.68 -3.08
CA ALA A 360 -5.34 10.86 -3.60
C ALA A 360 -6.60 10.89 -2.73
N ILE A 361 -6.43 10.93 -1.39
CA ILE A 361 -7.54 11.11 -0.45
C ILE A 361 -8.16 12.50 -0.57
N GLN A 362 -7.34 13.55 -0.68
CA GLN A 362 -7.79 14.94 -0.89
C GLN A 362 -8.61 15.08 -2.18
N ASN A 363 -8.31 14.28 -3.20
CA ASN A 363 -9.10 14.19 -4.41
C ASN A 363 -10.35 13.31 -4.27
N GLY A 364 -10.45 12.45 -3.26
CA GLY A 364 -11.54 11.48 -3.13
C GLY A 364 -11.35 10.25 -4.01
N MET A 365 -10.12 9.90 -4.40
CA MET A 365 -9.84 8.72 -5.24
C MET A 365 -10.09 7.40 -4.51
N HIS A 366 -10.04 7.45 -3.17
CA HIS A 366 -10.40 6.35 -2.28
C HIS A 366 -11.89 6.04 -2.22
N ARG A 367 -12.73 6.95 -2.76
CA ARG A 367 -14.18 6.83 -2.73
C ARG A 367 -14.76 6.41 -4.06
N ARG A 368 -15.90 5.72 -4.03
CA ARG A 368 -16.70 5.45 -5.23
C ARG A 368 -17.16 6.76 -5.85
N TYR A 369 -16.82 6.97 -7.11
CA TYR A 369 -17.21 8.16 -7.85
C TYR A 369 -18.62 8.00 -8.45
N PRO A 370 -19.54 8.99 -8.35
CA PRO A 370 -20.85 8.92 -9.01
C PRO A 370 -20.71 8.76 -10.52
N ALA A 371 -21.45 7.84 -11.14
CA ALA A 371 -21.24 7.49 -12.55
C ALA A 371 -21.57 8.62 -13.54
N GLU A 372 -22.28 9.67 -13.10
CA GLU A 372 -22.75 10.78 -13.92
C GLU A 372 -21.70 11.90 -13.97
N GLY A 373 -21.20 12.24 -15.17
CA GLY A 373 -20.46 13.48 -15.42
C GLY A 373 -18.93 13.38 -15.58
N ILE A 374 -18.29 12.21 -15.40
CA ILE A 374 -16.86 12.02 -15.68
C ILE A 374 -16.64 11.09 -16.88
N ASP A 375 -15.66 11.45 -17.72
CA ASP A 375 -15.15 10.62 -18.80
C ASP A 375 -14.75 9.22 -18.29
N PRO A 376 -15.31 8.11 -18.84
CA PRO A 376 -14.95 6.75 -18.48
C PRO A 376 -13.43 6.48 -18.48
N PHE A 377 -12.66 7.11 -19.37
CA PHE A 377 -11.20 6.99 -19.43
C PHE A 377 -10.53 7.56 -18.17
N ILE A 378 -10.94 8.76 -17.74
CA ILE A 378 -10.43 9.40 -16.52
C ILE A 378 -10.82 8.61 -15.27
N ARG A 379 -12.06 8.10 -15.22
CA ARG A 379 -12.53 7.28 -14.11
C ARG A 379 -11.70 6.00 -13.95
N GLU A 380 -11.44 5.28 -15.04
CA GLU A 380 -10.62 4.06 -15.00
C GLU A 380 -9.16 4.37 -14.64
N THR A 381 -8.59 5.43 -15.21
CA THR A 381 -7.22 5.90 -14.87
C THR A 381 -7.13 6.21 -13.37
N ARG A 382 -8.11 6.93 -12.83
CA ARG A 382 -8.20 7.27 -11.40
C ARG A 382 -8.24 6.02 -10.51
N ASN A 383 -9.06 5.02 -10.87
CA ASN A 383 -9.14 3.76 -10.12
C ASN A 383 -7.80 3.01 -10.15
N ARG A 384 -7.16 2.90 -11.32
CA ARG A 384 -5.86 2.22 -11.48
C ARG A 384 -4.75 2.91 -10.68
N VAL A 385 -4.69 4.24 -10.69
CA VAL A 385 -3.72 5.03 -9.92
C VAL A 385 -3.98 4.88 -8.41
N TRP A 386 -5.24 4.97 -7.97
CA TRP A 386 -5.62 4.76 -6.57
C TRP A 386 -5.14 3.41 -6.05
N TRP A 387 -5.48 2.34 -6.77
CA TRP A 387 -5.13 0.99 -6.34
C TRP A 387 -3.62 0.72 -6.40
N THR A 388 -2.90 1.37 -7.32
CA THR A 388 -1.43 1.33 -7.36
C THR A 388 -0.81 2.02 -6.14
N VAL A 389 -1.22 3.24 -5.81
CA VAL A 389 -0.67 3.97 -4.66
C VAL A 389 -1.04 3.28 -3.34
N TYR A 390 -2.30 2.85 -3.19
CA TYR A 390 -2.80 2.16 -2.00
C TYR A 390 -2.03 0.87 -1.71
N THR A 391 -1.79 0.05 -2.74
CA THR A 391 -1.07 -1.21 -2.57
C THR A 391 0.42 -1.01 -2.34
N THR A 392 1.04 -0.09 -3.08
CA THR A 392 2.49 0.12 -2.97
C THR A 392 2.86 0.70 -1.60
N GLU A 393 2.13 1.71 -1.11
CA GLU A 393 2.34 2.27 0.23
C GLU A 393 2.19 1.18 1.30
N LYS A 394 1.06 0.47 1.29
CA LYS A 394 0.77 -0.58 2.28
C LYS A 394 1.82 -1.68 2.29
N ARG A 395 2.26 -2.13 1.11
CA ARG A 395 3.31 -3.14 0.95
C ARG A 395 4.63 -2.67 1.57
N VAL A 396 5.09 -1.49 1.18
CA VAL A 396 6.34 -0.89 1.67
C VAL A 396 6.25 -0.68 3.18
N GLY A 397 5.12 -0.14 3.67
CA GLY A 397 4.89 0.06 5.09
C GLY A 397 4.98 -1.24 5.88
N ILE A 398 4.26 -2.29 5.48
CA ILE A 398 4.25 -3.58 6.17
C ILE A 398 5.64 -4.23 6.21
N TYR A 399 6.38 -4.24 5.10
CA TYR A 399 7.70 -4.88 5.05
C TYR A 399 8.74 -4.16 5.91
N HIS A 400 8.62 -2.84 6.08
CA HIS A 400 9.48 -2.02 6.94
C HIS A 400 8.89 -1.77 8.34
N GLY A 401 7.78 -2.41 8.70
CA GLY A 401 7.18 -2.32 10.04
C GLY A 401 6.53 -0.98 10.36
N ARG A 402 6.07 -0.23 9.35
CA ARG A 402 5.33 1.02 9.48
C ARG A 402 3.80 0.78 9.50
N PRO A 403 3.01 1.64 10.15
CA PRO A 403 1.55 1.60 10.10
C PRO A 403 1.00 1.95 8.71
N THR A 404 -0.19 1.46 8.37
CA THR A 404 -0.90 1.79 7.11
C THR A 404 -1.55 3.18 7.18
N SER A 405 -1.55 3.94 6.07
CA SER A 405 -2.05 5.33 6.06
C SER A 405 -3.57 5.50 6.13
N ILE A 406 -4.34 4.49 5.70
CA ILE A 406 -5.82 4.51 5.66
C ILE A 406 -6.40 3.12 5.96
N SER A 407 -7.53 3.07 6.68
CA SER A 407 -8.23 1.82 6.96
C SER A 407 -8.92 1.29 5.71
N SER A 408 -8.93 -0.02 5.52
CA SER A 408 -9.71 -0.66 4.44
C SER A 408 -11.22 -0.37 4.51
N LYS A 409 -11.74 0.01 5.69
CA LYS A 409 -13.15 0.38 5.88
C LYS A 409 -13.51 1.73 5.28
N ASP A 410 -12.53 2.60 5.07
CA ASP A 410 -12.73 3.95 4.54
C ASP A 410 -12.65 3.99 3.01
N VAL A 411 -12.40 2.84 2.37
CA VAL A 411 -12.15 2.69 0.94
C VAL A 411 -13.32 1.94 0.29
N ASP A 412 -14.02 2.60 -0.63
CA ASP A 412 -15.08 2.01 -1.46
C ASP A 412 -14.88 2.27 -2.97
N ALA A 413 -13.67 2.72 -3.37
CA ALA A 413 -13.27 2.85 -4.77
C ALA A 413 -13.50 1.57 -5.59
N GLU A 414 -13.91 1.73 -6.85
CA GLU A 414 -14.17 0.61 -7.74
C GLU A 414 -12.86 -0.10 -8.12
N MET A 415 -12.90 -1.43 -8.25
CA MET A 415 -11.74 -2.21 -8.67
C MET A 415 -11.38 -1.91 -10.14
N PRO A 416 -10.10 -1.96 -10.53
CA PRO A 416 -9.69 -1.77 -11.92
C PRO A 416 -10.33 -2.79 -12.84
N VAL A 417 -10.71 -2.38 -14.04
CA VAL A 417 -11.35 -3.24 -15.05
C VAL A 417 -10.59 -3.16 -16.36
N ASP A 418 -10.44 -4.29 -17.02
CA ASP A 418 -9.87 -4.31 -18.36
C ASP A 418 -10.89 -3.75 -19.35
N ARG A 419 -10.50 -2.67 -20.03
CA ARG A 419 -11.37 -1.83 -20.84
C ARG A 419 -10.66 -1.48 -22.16
N PRO A 420 -10.48 -2.48 -23.05
CA PRO A 420 -9.78 -2.28 -24.33
C PRO A 420 -10.53 -1.33 -25.27
N ASP A 421 -11.82 -1.07 -25.01
CA ASP A 421 -12.67 -0.12 -25.72
C ASP A 421 -12.23 1.34 -25.55
N ILE A 422 -11.69 1.69 -24.38
CA ILE A 422 -11.25 3.07 -24.05
C ILE A 422 -9.74 3.17 -23.82
N MET A 423 -9.07 2.05 -23.51
CA MET A 423 -7.62 1.97 -23.30
C MET A 423 -7.04 0.82 -24.12
N PRO A 424 -6.79 1.01 -25.44
CA PRO A 424 -6.36 -0.06 -26.34
C PRO A 424 -4.88 -0.49 -26.17
N SER A 425 -4.17 0.07 -25.18
CA SER A 425 -2.75 -0.17 -24.95
C SER A 425 -2.44 -1.65 -24.68
N ASN A 426 -1.59 -2.23 -25.55
CA ASN A 426 -1.13 -3.62 -25.47
C ASN A 426 0.36 -3.68 -25.10
N PRO A 427 0.78 -4.57 -24.17
CA PRO A 427 -0.04 -5.51 -23.39
C PRO A 427 -0.77 -4.83 -22.20
N THR A 428 -1.94 -5.34 -21.83
CA THR A 428 -2.70 -4.89 -20.66
C THR A 428 -2.21 -5.57 -19.38
N ASN A 429 -1.68 -4.81 -18.41
CA ASN A 429 -1.21 -5.34 -17.12
C ASN A 429 -2.31 -5.45 -16.05
N VAL A 430 -3.59 -5.33 -16.42
CA VAL A 430 -4.73 -5.30 -15.47
C VAL A 430 -4.86 -6.61 -14.69
N ALA A 431 -4.67 -7.76 -15.35
CA ALA A 431 -4.72 -9.06 -14.69
C ALA A 431 -3.62 -9.17 -13.61
N HIS A 432 -2.38 -8.77 -13.92
CA HIS A 432 -1.27 -8.72 -12.97
C HIS A 432 -1.53 -7.75 -11.83
N MET A 433 -2.09 -6.58 -12.11
CA MET A 433 -2.48 -5.62 -11.08
C MET A 433 -3.52 -6.20 -10.12
N LEU A 434 -4.57 -6.86 -10.63
CA LEU A 434 -5.60 -7.51 -9.82
C LEU A 434 -5.00 -8.64 -8.97
N ALA A 435 -4.04 -9.40 -9.51
CA ALA A 435 -3.33 -10.42 -8.76
C ALA A 435 -2.46 -9.82 -7.64
N THR A 436 -1.70 -8.76 -7.92
CA THR A 436 -0.90 -8.02 -6.93
C THR A 436 -1.80 -7.38 -5.86
N LEU A 437 -2.98 -6.87 -6.22
CA LEU A 437 -3.99 -6.37 -5.27
C LEU A 437 -4.42 -7.48 -4.30
N ARG A 438 -4.73 -8.67 -4.81
CA ARG A 438 -5.12 -9.83 -3.99
C ARG A 438 -4.00 -10.28 -3.05
N LEU A 439 -2.75 -10.30 -3.54
CA LEU A 439 -1.57 -10.59 -2.70
C LEU A 439 -1.44 -9.58 -1.56
N ASN A 440 -1.59 -8.28 -1.85
CA ASN A 440 -1.45 -7.22 -0.84
C ASN A 440 -2.61 -7.20 0.18
N GLN A 441 -3.83 -7.60 -0.23
CA GLN A 441 -4.92 -7.85 0.71
C GLN A 441 -4.57 -8.98 1.69
N ALA A 442 -4.07 -10.10 1.17
CA ALA A 442 -3.63 -11.22 2.01
C ALA A 442 -2.47 -10.83 2.93
N LEU A 443 -1.50 -10.05 2.44
CA LEU A 443 -0.39 -9.51 3.24
C LEU A 443 -0.91 -8.67 4.40
N GLY A 444 -1.87 -7.77 4.16
CA GLY A 444 -2.49 -6.95 5.20
C GLY A 444 -3.19 -7.78 6.28
N ASN A 445 -3.94 -8.80 5.89
CA ASN A 445 -4.64 -9.66 6.83
C ASN A 445 -3.65 -10.49 7.67
N ILE A 446 -2.61 -11.06 7.05
CA ILE A 446 -1.57 -11.82 7.75
C ILE A 446 -0.77 -10.92 8.69
N ALA A 447 -0.41 -9.70 8.27
CA ALA A 447 0.28 -8.73 9.11
C ALA A 447 -0.56 -8.36 10.35
N HIS A 448 -1.87 -8.19 10.18
CA HIS A 448 -2.79 -7.97 11.30
C HIS A 448 -2.79 -9.14 12.28
N GLU A 449 -2.98 -10.38 11.80
CA GLU A 449 -2.97 -11.57 12.66
C GLU A 449 -1.63 -11.75 13.38
N ILE A 450 -0.50 -11.53 12.70
CA ILE A 450 0.83 -11.56 13.30
C ILE A 450 0.97 -10.48 14.39
N SER A 451 0.43 -9.28 14.16
CA SER A 451 0.42 -8.23 15.17
C SER A 451 -0.40 -8.62 16.41
N VAL A 452 -1.56 -9.24 16.23
CA VAL A 452 -2.39 -9.77 17.32
C VAL A 452 -1.61 -10.84 18.09
N LEU A 453 -0.98 -11.79 17.40
CA LEU A 453 -0.15 -12.84 18.00
C LEU A 453 0.98 -12.31 18.89
N ARG A 454 1.50 -11.11 18.62
CA ARG A 454 2.56 -10.49 19.45
C ARG A 454 2.06 -10.07 20.83
N THR A 455 0.76 -9.78 20.97
CA THR A 455 0.14 -9.36 22.23
C THR A 455 -0.76 -10.44 22.85
N SER A 456 -1.02 -11.55 22.16
CA SER A 456 -1.83 -12.67 22.64
C SER A 456 -1.25 -13.42 23.83
N GLN A 457 -2.14 -14.04 24.62
CA GLN A 457 -1.74 -14.91 25.73
C GLN A 457 -1.25 -16.28 25.23
N LYS A 458 -0.43 -17.00 26.02
CA LYS A 458 0.21 -18.27 25.61
C LYS A 458 -0.77 -19.33 25.05
N HIS A 459 -2.00 -19.38 25.55
CA HIS A 459 -3.00 -20.36 25.13
C HIS A 459 -3.65 -20.02 23.78
N GLU A 460 -3.70 -18.74 23.40
CA GLU A 460 -4.29 -18.24 22.15
C GLU A 460 -3.30 -18.29 20.98
N ILE A 461 -1.98 -18.38 21.27
CA ILE A 461 -0.93 -18.42 20.24
C ILE A 461 -1.14 -19.57 19.27
N THR A 462 -1.44 -20.77 19.77
CA THR A 462 -1.62 -21.95 18.91
C THR A 462 -2.79 -21.76 17.95
N GLU A 463 -3.88 -21.14 18.42
CA GLU A 463 -5.06 -20.85 17.59
C GLU A 463 -4.75 -19.81 16.52
N GLY A 464 -4.08 -18.71 16.89
CA GLY A 464 -3.68 -17.70 15.91
C GLY A 464 -2.66 -18.22 14.89
N LEU A 465 -1.75 -19.12 15.28
CA LEU A 465 -0.87 -19.80 14.32
C LEU A 465 -1.68 -20.66 13.32
N ASN A 466 -2.73 -21.35 13.77
CA ASN A 466 -3.60 -22.09 12.87
C ASN A 466 -4.37 -21.16 11.92
N ARG A 467 -4.83 -20.00 12.39
CA ARG A 467 -5.43 -18.98 11.51
C ARG A 467 -4.47 -18.51 10.41
N VAL A 468 -3.21 -18.24 10.76
CA VAL A 468 -2.18 -17.89 9.75
C VAL A 468 -1.96 -19.03 8.74
N ILE A 469 -1.97 -20.29 9.19
CA ILE A 469 -1.85 -21.45 8.30
C ILE A 469 -3.07 -21.55 7.36
N GLU A 470 -4.28 -21.36 7.87
CA GLU A 470 -5.51 -21.38 7.07
C GLU A 470 -5.49 -20.30 5.98
N MET A 471 -5.11 -19.07 6.34
CA MET A 471 -4.95 -17.96 5.39
C MET A 471 -3.89 -18.26 4.32
N LYS A 472 -2.79 -18.89 4.72
CA LYS A 472 -1.73 -19.33 3.80
C LYS A 472 -2.24 -20.41 2.83
N GLU A 473 -3.01 -21.39 3.30
CA GLU A 473 -3.58 -22.43 2.44
C GLU A 473 -4.65 -21.88 1.50
N GLU A 474 -5.47 -20.90 1.94
CA GLU A 474 -6.38 -20.17 1.05
C GLU A 474 -5.60 -19.44 -0.05
N LEU A 475 -4.53 -18.73 0.33
CA LEU A 475 -3.67 -18.03 -0.62
C LEU A 475 -3.02 -18.99 -1.63
N ARG A 476 -2.56 -20.16 -1.17
CA ARG A 476 -1.99 -21.19 -2.04
C ARG A 476 -3.03 -21.74 -3.03
N LYS A 477 -4.24 -22.07 -2.57
CA LYS A 477 -5.32 -22.53 -3.46
C LYS A 477 -5.66 -21.50 -4.53
N TRP A 478 -5.71 -20.22 -4.15
CA TRP A 478 -5.91 -19.14 -5.11
C TRP A 478 -4.74 -19.04 -6.10
N TRP A 479 -3.49 -19.06 -5.62
CA TRP A 479 -2.30 -19.03 -6.47
C TRP A 479 -2.31 -20.17 -7.49
N ASP A 480 -2.62 -21.38 -7.05
CA ASP A 480 -2.70 -22.57 -7.89
C ASP A 480 -3.85 -22.46 -8.92
N SER A 481 -4.95 -21.76 -8.60
CA SER A 481 -6.10 -21.54 -9.49
C SER A 481 -5.89 -20.49 -10.60
N LEU A 482 -4.83 -19.67 -10.53
CA LEU A 482 -4.59 -18.64 -11.56
C LEU A 482 -4.38 -19.27 -12.95
N PRO A 483 -4.99 -18.73 -14.02
CA PRO A 483 -4.96 -19.31 -15.36
C PRO A 483 -3.56 -19.21 -16.00
N GLU A 484 -3.06 -20.32 -16.53
CA GLU A 484 -1.73 -20.39 -17.17
C GLU A 484 -1.61 -19.52 -18.44
N THR A 485 -2.74 -19.19 -19.06
CA THR A 485 -2.80 -18.33 -20.25
C THR A 485 -2.44 -16.87 -19.94
N ALA A 486 -2.77 -16.39 -18.75
CA ALA A 486 -2.48 -15.02 -18.30
C ALA A 486 -1.26 -14.95 -17.36
N PHE A 487 -0.94 -16.04 -16.65
CA PHE A 487 0.12 -16.10 -15.66
C PHE A 487 1.02 -17.32 -15.88
N ARG A 488 2.27 -17.11 -16.32
CA ARG A 488 3.20 -18.22 -16.55
C ARG A 488 3.97 -18.55 -15.27
N LYS A 489 3.47 -19.52 -14.50
CA LYS A 489 4.06 -19.96 -13.21
C LYS A 489 5.32 -20.80 -13.38
N GLU A 490 5.38 -21.56 -14.47
CA GLU A 490 6.45 -22.50 -14.81
C GLU A 490 7.00 -22.20 -16.21
N THR A 491 8.31 -22.06 -16.33
CA THR A 491 9.00 -21.87 -17.61
C THR A 491 9.30 -23.23 -18.23
N ASN A 492 8.80 -23.46 -19.44
CA ASN A 492 9.24 -24.60 -20.24
C ASN A 492 10.73 -24.40 -20.61
N ILE A 493 11.56 -25.39 -20.26
CA ILE A 493 13.02 -25.41 -20.45
C ILE A 493 13.40 -25.22 -21.93
N GLN A 494 12.54 -25.60 -22.88
CA GLN A 494 12.85 -25.55 -24.30
C GLN A 494 12.66 -24.16 -24.97
N ASN A 495 11.86 -23.24 -24.39
CA ASN A 495 11.73 -21.88 -24.94
C ASN A 495 11.20 -20.90 -23.88
N PRO A 496 12.07 -20.33 -23.02
CA PRO A 496 11.65 -19.50 -21.90
C PRO A 496 11.27 -18.10 -22.39
N VAL A 497 10.05 -17.93 -22.89
CA VAL A 497 9.47 -16.59 -23.05
C VAL A 497 9.08 -16.10 -21.65
N ILE A 498 10.02 -15.40 -21.01
CA ILE A 498 9.91 -14.89 -19.64
C ILE A 498 9.38 -13.47 -19.66
N SER A 499 8.35 -13.23 -18.85
CA SER A 499 7.84 -11.90 -18.54
C SER A 499 8.35 -11.46 -17.17
N ARG A 500 8.92 -10.24 -17.08
CA ARG A 500 9.32 -9.65 -15.80
C ARG A 500 8.12 -9.50 -14.86
N ALA A 501 6.93 -9.22 -15.39
CA ALA A 501 5.68 -9.11 -14.63
C ALA A 501 5.32 -10.42 -13.90
N ASP A 502 5.38 -11.56 -14.60
CA ASP A 502 5.13 -12.89 -14.02
C ASP A 502 6.14 -13.20 -12.90
N MET A 503 7.42 -12.89 -13.13
CA MET A 503 8.47 -13.11 -12.15
C MET A 503 8.30 -12.21 -10.93
N HIS A 504 7.99 -10.92 -11.11
CA HIS A 504 7.69 -10.00 -10.01
C HIS A 504 6.49 -10.47 -9.18
N LEU A 505 5.43 -10.98 -9.83
CA LEU A 505 4.26 -11.51 -9.13
C LEU A 505 4.63 -12.74 -8.30
N LYS A 506 5.47 -13.64 -8.84
CA LYS A 506 5.98 -14.82 -8.13
C LYS A 506 6.88 -14.43 -6.95
N LEU A 507 7.73 -13.42 -7.12
CA LEU A 507 8.56 -12.87 -6.05
C LEU A 507 7.72 -12.27 -4.93
N GLU A 508 6.68 -11.50 -5.25
CA GLU A 508 5.73 -10.94 -4.27
C GLU A 508 5.00 -12.04 -3.48
N TYR A 509 4.53 -13.08 -4.16
CA TYR A 509 3.91 -14.24 -3.52
C TYR A 509 4.88 -14.94 -2.54
N CYS A 510 6.14 -15.14 -2.94
CA CYS A 510 7.14 -15.74 -2.07
C CYS A 510 7.52 -14.83 -0.90
N LEU A 511 7.65 -13.52 -1.11
CA LEU A 511 7.89 -12.52 -0.06
C LEU A 511 6.80 -12.55 1.00
N LEU A 512 5.53 -12.69 0.62
CA LEU A 512 4.40 -12.82 1.54
C LEU A 512 4.51 -14.12 2.36
N ARG A 513 4.78 -15.25 1.72
CA ARG A 513 5.01 -16.54 2.41
C ARG A 513 6.16 -16.45 3.41
N MET A 514 7.28 -15.83 3.00
CA MET A 514 8.40 -15.59 3.89
C MET A 514 8.01 -14.69 5.07
N TYR A 515 7.25 -13.62 4.82
CA TYR A 515 6.74 -12.74 5.88
C TYR A 515 5.88 -13.48 6.91
N ALA A 516 5.04 -14.40 6.46
CA ALA A 516 4.18 -15.19 7.34
C ALA A 516 4.99 -16.13 8.27
N GLY A 517 6.09 -16.71 7.79
CA GLY A 517 6.89 -17.67 8.57
C GLY A 517 8.10 -17.10 9.30
N ARG A 518 8.68 -15.99 8.82
CA ARG A 518 9.94 -15.43 9.37
C ARG A 518 9.93 -15.14 10.88
N PRO A 519 8.83 -14.66 11.51
CA PRO A 519 8.82 -14.39 12.96
C PRO A 519 9.03 -15.64 13.80
N PHE A 520 8.84 -16.83 13.21
CA PHE A 520 8.87 -18.12 13.88
C PHE A 520 10.15 -18.91 13.60
N ILE A 521 11.10 -18.36 12.84
CA ILE A 521 12.36 -19.04 12.51
C ILE A 521 13.28 -19.15 13.73
N PHE A 522 13.45 -18.08 14.51
CA PHE A 522 14.34 -18.07 15.67
C PHE A 522 13.74 -18.88 16.82
N PRO A 523 14.42 -19.93 17.35
CA PRO A 523 13.93 -20.68 18.50
C PRO A 523 13.56 -19.70 19.61
N ARG A 524 12.32 -19.78 20.14
CA ARG A 524 12.02 -19.01 21.36
C ARG A 524 13.04 -19.48 22.38
N GLU A 525 13.80 -18.56 22.98
CA GLU A 525 14.61 -18.87 24.15
C GLU A 525 13.75 -19.73 25.06
N ALA A 526 14.18 -20.97 25.29
CA ALA A 526 13.69 -21.69 26.45
C ALA A 526 13.95 -20.72 27.59
N ILE A 527 12.86 -20.20 28.19
CA ILE A 527 12.90 -19.52 29.47
C ILE A 527 13.87 -20.37 30.30
N LYS A 528 15.00 -19.79 30.70
CA LYS A 528 15.95 -20.39 31.64
C LYS A 528 15.21 -20.58 32.96
N GLY A 529 14.34 -21.57 32.99
CA GLY A 529 13.66 -22.10 34.14
C GLY A 529 14.33 -23.43 34.41
N ASN A 530 15.25 -23.41 35.37
CA ASN A 530 15.82 -24.56 36.07
C ASN A 530 15.28 -25.92 35.62
N ALA A 531 15.91 -26.51 34.61
CA ALA A 531 15.92 -27.96 34.50
C ALA A 531 16.92 -28.44 35.56
N SER A 532 16.42 -28.56 36.79
CA SER A 532 17.03 -29.39 37.82
C SER A 532 17.28 -30.77 37.23
N THR A 533 18.56 -31.11 37.18
CA THR A 533 19.11 -32.46 37.21
C THR A 533 18.12 -33.52 37.71
N SER A 534 17.60 -34.35 36.81
CA SER A 534 17.53 -35.82 36.97
C SER A 534 16.72 -36.45 35.84
N SER A 535 17.40 -37.21 34.98
CA SER A 535 16.92 -38.50 34.51
C SER A 535 18.04 -39.19 33.74
N SER A 536 18.44 -40.33 34.27
CA SER A 536 19.43 -41.25 33.74
C SER A 536 19.04 -41.82 32.36
N PRO A 537 20.02 -42.31 31.57
CA PRO A 537 19.76 -42.95 30.29
C PRO A 537 19.45 -44.44 30.49
N ALA A 538 18.19 -44.78 30.71
CA ALA A 538 17.71 -46.15 30.61
C ALA A 538 16.19 -46.15 30.42
N ASP A 539 15.74 -46.23 29.18
CA ASP A 539 14.52 -46.96 28.77
C ASP A 539 14.34 -46.82 27.25
N SER A 540 15.22 -47.48 26.52
CA SER A 540 15.01 -47.82 25.13
C SER A 540 14.31 -49.17 25.08
N ASN A 541 12.97 -49.18 25.06
CA ASN A 541 12.17 -50.12 24.25
C ASN A 541 10.66 -49.92 24.45
N ASN A 542 9.95 -50.07 23.33
CA ASN A 542 8.49 -50.11 23.16
C ASN A 542 7.73 -48.78 23.14
N GLN A 543 7.64 -48.20 21.94
CA GLN A 543 6.35 -47.77 21.40
C GLN A 543 6.39 -47.74 19.86
N ARG A 544 5.54 -48.57 19.23
CA ARG A 544 5.25 -48.53 17.78
C ARG A 544 4.50 -47.23 17.45
N PRO A 545 4.74 -46.61 16.27
CA PRO A 545 4.05 -45.39 15.89
C PRO A 545 2.70 -45.70 15.24
N THR A 546 1.60 -45.48 15.96
CA THR A 546 0.24 -45.50 15.39
C THR A 546 -0.54 -44.25 15.77
N THR A 547 -0.08 -43.09 15.29
CA THR A 547 -0.90 -41.88 15.04
C THR A 547 -0.12 -40.98 14.08
N PRO A 548 -0.72 -40.40 13.02
CA PRO A 548 -0.03 -39.42 12.21
C PRO A 548 0.28 -38.20 13.10
N HIS A 549 1.55 -37.99 13.43
CA HIS A 549 1.98 -36.81 14.17
C HIS A 549 1.51 -35.56 13.42
N LYS A 550 0.50 -34.85 13.95
CA LYS A 550 0.19 -33.50 13.47
C LYS A 550 1.45 -32.66 13.69
N LEU A 551 2.06 -32.24 12.59
CA LEU A 551 3.23 -31.37 12.61
C LEU A 551 2.93 -30.11 13.43
N ASN A 552 3.91 -29.65 14.20
CA ASN A 552 3.78 -28.42 14.98
C ASN A 552 3.42 -27.26 14.02
N PRO A 553 2.36 -26.46 14.29
CA PRO A 553 1.97 -25.32 13.45
C PRO A 553 3.14 -24.40 13.11
N ARG A 554 4.04 -24.22 14.08
CA ARG A 554 5.27 -23.45 13.91
C ARG A 554 6.19 -24.04 12.84
N SER A 555 6.40 -25.35 12.85
CA SER A 555 7.28 -26.01 11.87
C SER A 555 6.71 -25.95 10.44
N ILE A 556 5.38 -25.93 10.31
CA ILE A 556 4.72 -25.78 9.01
C ILE A 556 5.02 -24.40 8.40
N LEU A 557 4.87 -23.34 9.20
CA LEU A 557 5.15 -21.97 8.75
C LEU A 557 6.64 -21.74 8.45
N VAL A 558 7.54 -22.29 9.28
CA VAL A 558 8.99 -22.21 9.03
C VAL A 558 9.37 -22.99 7.78
N GLY A 559 8.87 -24.21 7.60
CA GLY A 559 9.15 -25.01 6.40
C GLY A 559 8.71 -24.31 5.11
N ASP A 560 7.51 -23.72 5.12
CA ASP A 560 7.00 -22.95 3.97
C ASP A 560 7.85 -21.71 3.66
N CYS A 561 8.29 -21.00 4.70
CA CYS A 561 9.16 -19.83 4.58
C CYS A 561 10.49 -20.16 3.91
N VAL A 562 11.10 -21.30 4.27
CA VAL A 562 12.39 -21.74 3.72
C VAL A 562 12.26 -22.16 2.26
N GLU A 563 11.21 -22.91 1.91
CA GLU A 563 10.97 -23.27 0.50
C GLU A 563 10.64 -22.03 -0.35
N ALA A 564 9.92 -21.04 0.21
CA ALA A 564 9.69 -19.76 -0.46
C ALA A 564 11.01 -19.00 -0.70
N ALA A 565 11.92 -18.98 0.27
CA ALA A 565 13.24 -18.36 0.11
C ALA A 565 14.09 -19.02 -0.99
N LEU A 566 14.08 -20.36 -1.06
CA LEU A 566 14.76 -21.10 -2.13
C LEU A 566 14.15 -20.77 -3.50
N THR A 567 12.82 -20.74 -3.59
CA THR A 567 12.09 -20.36 -4.81
C THR A 567 12.45 -18.95 -5.28
N VAL A 568 12.68 -18.00 -4.35
CA VAL A 568 13.13 -16.65 -4.70
C VAL A 568 14.51 -16.68 -5.34
N ILE A 569 15.47 -17.43 -4.78
CA ILE A 569 16.81 -17.55 -5.37
C ILE A 569 16.74 -18.15 -6.77
N ASP A 570 15.95 -19.20 -6.96
CA ASP A 570 15.76 -19.83 -8.28
C ASP A 570 15.12 -18.86 -9.29
N THR A 571 14.14 -18.06 -8.84
CA THR A 571 13.44 -17.08 -9.68
C THR A 571 14.36 -15.92 -10.08
N CYS A 572 15.16 -15.39 -9.14
CA CYS A 572 16.15 -14.36 -9.44
C CYS A 572 17.26 -14.88 -10.37
N HIS A 573 17.69 -16.14 -10.19
CA HIS A 573 18.70 -16.76 -11.06
C HIS A 573 18.15 -16.95 -12.49
N LEU A 574 16.87 -17.30 -12.62
CA LEU A 574 16.20 -17.36 -13.92
C LEU A 574 16.15 -15.98 -14.59
N LEU A 575 15.82 -14.92 -13.86
CA LEU A 575 15.88 -13.54 -14.37
C LEU A 575 17.30 -13.18 -14.83
N GLN A 576 18.31 -13.43 -14.01
CA GLN A 576 19.73 -13.15 -14.30
C GLN A 576 20.20 -13.83 -15.59
N SER A 577 19.83 -15.10 -15.79
CA SER A 577 20.28 -15.91 -16.94
C SER A 577 19.52 -15.63 -18.24
N THR A 578 18.46 -14.82 -18.22
CA THR A 578 17.57 -14.64 -19.38
C THR A 578 17.41 -13.17 -19.78
N ILE A 579 16.66 -12.38 -19.00
CA ILE A 579 16.36 -10.96 -19.30
C ILE A 579 17.20 -9.97 -18.48
N GLY A 580 18.05 -10.47 -17.58
CA GLY A 580 18.91 -9.68 -16.70
C GLY A 580 18.21 -9.20 -15.42
N LEU A 581 18.97 -9.10 -14.33
CA LEU A 581 18.49 -8.52 -13.07
C LEU A 581 18.46 -6.99 -13.16
N ALA A 582 17.39 -6.39 -12.65
CA ALA A 582 17.24 -4.95 -12.58
C ALA A 582 17.82 -4.42 -11.25
N ARG A 583 18.88 -3.60 -11.32
CA ARG A 583 19.55 -2.98 -10.18
C ARG A 583 18.63 -2.06 -9.40
N ALA A 584 17.74 -1.36 -10.11
CA ALA A 584 16.76 -0.45 -9.53
C ALA A 584 15.42 -1.13 -9.16
N SER A 585 15.27 -2.45 -9.40
CA SER A 585 14.03 -3.16 -9.03
C SER A 585 14.04 -3.47 -7.54
N TYR A 586 13.25 -2.69 -6.80
CA TYR A 586 13.03 -2.96 -5.37
C TYR A 586 12.47 -4.37 -5.15
N THR A 587 11.57 -4.86 -6.00
CA THR A 587 10.99 -6.20 -5.87
C THR A 587 12.06 -7.29 -5.96
N GLU A 588 12.96 -7.23 -6.93
CA GLU A 588 14.04 -8.20 -7.10
C GLU A 588 15.04 -8.15 -5.94
N PHE A 589 15.52 -6.94 -5.62
CA PHE A 589 16.51 -6.76 -4.56
C PHE A 589 15.96 -7.14 -3.18
N SER A 590 14.78 -6.63 -2.81
CA SER A 590 14.17 -6.91 -1.50
C SER A 590 13.80 -8.38 -1.31
N SER A 591 13.33 -9.06 -2.37
CA SER A 591 13.07 -10.50 -2.35
C SER A 591 14.34 -11.29 -2.12
N CYS A 592 15.39 -11.03 -2.92
CA CYS A 592 16.67 -11.73 -2.80
C CYS A 592 17.30 -11.52 -1.42
N ARG A 593 17.31 -10.27 -0.93
CA ARG A 593 17.77 -9.92 0.43
C ARG A 593 17.00 -10.68 1.51
N ALA A 594 15.67 -10.66 1.47
CA ALA A 594 14.84 -11.36 2.45
C ALA A 594 15.07 -12.88 2.43
N ALA A 595 15.20 -13.47 1.24
CA ALA A 595 15.51 -14.89 1.07
C ALA A 595 16.88 -15.26 1.64
N LEU A 596 17.91 -14.43 1.38
CA LEU A 596 19.25 -14.63 1.93
C LEU A 596 19.26 -14.60 3.45
N LEU A 597 18.53 -13.67 4.09
CA LEU A 597 18.40 -13.63 5.55
C LEU A 597 17.73 -14.91 6.12
N VAL A 598 16.71 -15.42 5.44
CA VAL A 598 16.04 -16.69 5.82
C VAL A 598 17.02 -17.87 5.68
N ILE A 599 17.72 -17.96 4.55
CA ILE A 599 18.68 -19.04 4.25
C ILE A 599 19.85 -19.01 5.24
N ILE A 600 20.45 -17.84 5.49
CA ILE A 600 21.52 -17.65 6.50
C ILE A 600 21.05 -18.15 7.86
N THR A 601 19.84 -17.75 8.28
CA THR A 601 19.29 -18.18 9.57
C THR A 601 19.09 -19.70 9.62
N GLN A 602 18.72 -20.34 8.51
CA GLN A 602 18.63 -21.79 8.43
C GLN A 602 20.00 -22.48 8.39
N CYS A 603 21.01 -21.94 7.71
CA CYS A 603 22.36 -22.51 7.72
C CYS A 603 22.93 -22.59 9.14
N LEU A 604 22.59 -21.62 10.01
CA LEU A 604 22.95 -21.64 11.43
C LEU A 604 22.25 -22.76 12.23
N GLN A 605 21.09 -23.25 11.78
CA GLN A 605 20.31 -24.29 12.45
C GLN A 605 20.51 -25.69 11.85
N LYS A 606 20.62 -25.77 10.52
CA LYS A 606 20.64 -26.99 9.71
C LYS A 606 21.62 -26.81 8.56
N LYS A 607 22.70 -27.60 8.56
CA LYS A 607 23.69 -27.60 7.48
C LYS A 607 23.23 -28.55 6.38
N THR A 608 22.76 -28.02 5.25
CA THR A 608 22.46 -28.81 4.04
C THR A 608 23.13 -28.19 2.84
N ASP A 609 23.59 -29.01 1.88
CA ASP A 609 24.30 -28.53 0.69
C ASP A 609 23.41 -27.64 -0.19
N ARG A 610 22.10 -27.94 -0.24
CA ARG A 610 21.10 -27.14 -0.96
C ARG A 610 21.07 -25.69 -0.45
N LEU A 611 21.08 -25.48 0.86
CA LEU A 611 21.07 -24.14 1.46
C LEU A 611 22.38 -23.38 1.20
N HIS A 612 23.54 -24.04 1.31
CA HIS A 612 24.84 -23.42 1.03
C HIS A 612 24.98 -23.03 -0.45
N ASN A 613 24.48 -23.87 -1.36
CA ASN A 613 24.48 -23.54 -2.78
C ASN A 613 23.58 -22.35 -3.08
N ALA A 614 22.35 -22.34 -2.54
CA ALA A 614 21.42 -21.22 -2.69
C ALA A 614 22.00 -19.92 -2.09
N LEU A 615 22.68 -20.00 -0.94
CA LEU A 615 23.38 -18.86 -0.34
C LEU A 615 24.45 -18.32 -1.30
N ARG A 616 25.32 -19.17 -1.83
CA ARG A 616 26.39 -18.77 -2.76
C ARG A 616 25.84 -18.09 -4.03
N VAL A 617 24.82 -18.70 -4.65
CA VAL A 617 24.17 -18.16 -5.86
C VAL A 617 23.49 -16.83 -5.55
N GLY A 618 22.74 -16.74 -4.45
CA GLY A 618 22.09 -15.50 -4.01
C GLY A 618 23.09 -14.38 -3.69
N MET A 619 24.23 -14.70 -3.08
CA MET A 619 25.30 -13.72 -2.81
C MET A 619 25.90 -13.13 -4.10
N ALA A 620 26.02 -13.92 -5.17
CA ALA A 620 26.47 -13.39 -6.46
C ALA A 620 25.46 -12.40 -7.04
N MET A 621 24.17 -12.75 -7.00
CA MET A 621 23.09 -11.89 -7.52
C MET A 621 22.92 -10.59 -6.72
N ILE A 622 23.00 -10.64 -5.38
CA ILE A 622 22.84 -9.43 -4.57
C ILE A 622 24.01 -8.45 -4.76
N LYS A 623 25.23 -8.95 -5.02
CA LYS A 623 26.40 -8.15 -5.37
C LYS A 623 26.25 -7.49 -6.76
N GLU A 624 25.69 -8.21 -7.72
CA GLU A 624 25.40 -7.64 -9.03
C GLU A 624 24.37 -6.51 -8.96
N MET A 625 23.28 -6.71 -8.20
CA MET A 625 22.25 -5.68 -8.04
C MET A 625 22.75 -4.50 -7.20
N SER A 626 23.60 -4.73 -6.19
CA SER A 626 24.13 -3.66 -5.33
C SER A 626 25.15 -2.76 -6.01
N ALA A 627 25.71 -3.17 -7.16
CA ALA A 627 26.59 -2.32 -7.94
C ALA A 627 25.94 -0.96 -8.31
N GLY A 628 24.61 -0.91 -8.45
CA GLY A 628 23.87 0.27 -8.89
C GLY A 628 23.50 1.31 -7.82
N GLY A 629 23.93 1.19 -6.55
CA GLY A 629 23.61 2.22 -5.56
C GLY A 629 24.18 1.99 -4.16
N GLU A 630 24.50 3.09 -3.46
CA GLU A 630 25.12 3.05 -2.11
C GLU A 630 24.25 2.35 -1.05
N SER A 631 22.94 2.59 -1.09
CA SER A 631 21.99 1.96 -0.18
C SER A 631 21.98 0.43 -0.33
N ALA A 632 21.90 -0.05 -1.57
CA ALA A 632 21.96 -1.48 -1.87
C ALA A 632 23.32 -2.09 -1.47
N ARG A 633 24.44 -1.35 -1.63
CA ARG A 633 25.77 -1.79 -1.15
C ARG A 633 25.81 -1.91 0.37
N SER A 634 25.27 -0.94 1.10
CA SER A 634 25.20 -0.96 2.56
C SER A 634 24.40 -2.18 3.05
N GLU A 635 23.25 -2.45 2.45
CA GLU A 635 22.40 -3.59 2.79
C GLU A 635 23.01 -4.95 2.42
N ALA A 636 23.72 -5.02 1.29
CA ALA A 636 24.46 -6.22 0.89
C ALA A 636 25.66 -6.51 1.81
N SER A 637 26.36 -5.47 2.28
CA SER A 637 27.51 -5.58 3.19
C SER A 637 27.15 -6.33 4.48
N LEU A 638 25.96 -6.10 5.04
CA LEU A 638 25.48 -6.83 6.22
C LEU A 638 25.38 -8.35 5.95
N ILE A 639 24.85 -8.73 4.79
CA ILE A 639 24.69 -10.13 4.40
C ILE A 639 26.07 -10.76 4.16
N GLU A 640 27.01 -10.04 3.55
CA GLU A 640 28.39 -10.51 3.37
C GLU A 640 29.11 -10.76 4.69
N VAL A 641 28.87 -9.93 5.71
CA VAL A 641 29.41 -10.16 7.06
C VAL A 641 28.83 -11.44 7.65
N PHE A 642 27.53 -11.68 7.51
CA PHE A 642 26.88 -12.90 8.00
C PHE A 642 27.35 -14.16 7.29
N GLU A 643 27.51 -14.13 5.96
CA GLU A 643 28.07 -15.23 5.19
C GLU A 643 29.49 -15.58 5.67
N ARG A 644 30.36 -14.57 5.81
CA ARG A 644 31.72 -14.76 6.34
C ARG A 644 31.74 -15.35 7.74
N ALA A 645 30.80 -14.96 8.59
CA ALA A 645 30.66 -15.51 9.93
C ALA A 645 30.27 -17.00 9.91
N ILE A 646 29.35 -17.40 9.03
CA ILE A 646 28.97 -18.82 8.83
C ILE A 646 30.18 -19.62 8.35
N SER A 647 30.89 -19.16 7.32
CA SER A 647 32.08 -19.86 6.80
C SER A 647 33.16 -20.09 7.87
N ARG A 648 33.34 -19.14 8.81
CA ARG A 648 34.25 -19.29 9.95
C ARG A 648 33.75 -20.32 10.97
N LEU A 649 32.45 -20.33 11.26
CA LEU A 649 31.83 -21.32 12.15
C LEU A 649 31.98 -22.73 11.57
N ASP A 650 31.79 -22.89 10.26
CA ASP A 650 31.95 -24.16 9.56
C ASP A 650 33.41 -24.64 9.60
N ALA A 651 34.37 -23.76 9.30
CA ALA A 651 35.79 -24.09 9.42
C ALA A 651 36.19 -24.50 10.84
N THR A 652 35.62 -23.86 11.87
CA THR A 652 35.89 -24.20 13.27
C THR A 652 35.33 -25.59 13.63
N ILE A 653 34.14 -25.94 13.12
CA ILE A 653 33.51 -27.24 13.35
C ILE A 653 34.22 -28.36 12.58
N GLU A 654 34.74 -28.08 11.38
CA GLU A 654 35.60 -29.02 10.65
C GLU A 654 36.92 -29.26 11.42
N THR A 655 37.48 -28.24 12.08
CA THR A 655 38.66 -28.43 12.93
C THR A 655 38.40 -29.16 14.25
N THR A 656 37.16 -29.25 14.74
CA THR A 656 36.83 -30.05 15.93
C THR A 656 36.58 -31.52 15.63
N GLY A 657 36.47 -31.90 14.35
CA GLY A 657 36.61 -33.28 13.89
C GLY A 657 38.06 -33.72 13.95
N ARG A 658 38.52 -34.22 15.11
CA ARG A 658 39.92 -34.63 15.39
C ARG A 658 40.95 -33.67 14.81
N GLU A 659 41.13 -32.52 15.48
CA GLU A 659 42.32 -31.70 15.30
C GLU A 659 43.55 -32.61 15.49
N SER A 660 44.25 -32.90 14.40
CA SER A 660 45.50 -33.69 14.41
C SER A 660 46.50 -33.04 15.37
N ASP A 661 47.23 -33.84 16.15
CA ASP A 661 48.29 -33.35 17.04
C ASP A 661 49.32 -32.49 16.29
N TYR A 662 49.48 -32.74 14.99
CA TYR A 662 50.31 -31.94 14.10
C TYR A 662 49.76 -30.52 13.87
N SER A 663 48.44 -30.37 13.77
CA SER A 663 47.78 -29.07 13.62
C SER A 663 47.91 -28.23 14.89
N ARG A 664 47.83 -28.86 16.08
CA ARG A 664 48.13 -28.19 17.36
C ARG A 664 49.59 -27.78 17.47
N PHE A 665 50.51 -28.65 17.06
CA PHE A 665 51.94 -28.35 17.02
C PHE A 665 52.24 -27.14 16.12
N LYS A 666 51.65 -27.07 14.91
CA LYS A 666 51.80 -25.92 14.00
C LYS A 666 51.26 -24.61 14.58
N LYS A 667 50.13 -24.68 15.29
CA LYS A 667 49.52 -23.52 15.95
C LYS A 667 50.39 -23.02 17.11
N TRP A 668 50.99 -23.94 17.87
CA TRP A 668 51.98 -23.63 18.89
C TRP A 668 53.26 -23.04 18.28
N GLU A 669 53.77 -23.59 17.18
CA GLU A 669 54.95 -23.06 16.47
C GLU A 669 54.72 -21.62 15.99
N LEU A 670 53.53 -21.30 15.49
CA LEU A 670 53.15 -19.95 15.08
C LEU A 670 53.06 -18.97 16.26
N LEU A 671 52.54 -19.42 17.40
CA LEU A 671 52.52 -18.61 18.63
C LEU A 671 53.95 -18.37 19.16
N TRP A 672 54.82 -19.38 19.09
CA TRP A 672 56.23 -19.27 19.47
C TRP A 672 57.04 -18.34 18.57
N LYS A 673 56.77 -18.31 17.27
CA LYS A 673 57.44 -17.39 16.34
C LYS A 673 56.98 -15.94 16.50
N ASN A 674 55.77 -15.72 17.03
CA ASN A 674 55.21 -14.38 17.23
C ASN A 674 55.53 -13.79 18.63
N ASP A 675 55.92 -14.60 19.61
CA ASP A 675 56.26 -14.18 20.98
C ASP A 675 57.76 -14.02 21.25
N VAL A 676 58.61 -13.98 20.22
CA VAL A 676 60.01 -13.53 20.39
C VAL A 676 60.05 -12.01 20.24
N PRO A 677 60.38 -11.24 21.30
CA PRO A 677 60.58 -9.80 21.17
C PRO A 677 61.87 -9.58 20.37
N THR A 678 61.73 -9.21 19.10
CA THR A 678 62.84 -8.65 18.33
C THR A 678 63.18 -7.27 18.89
N GLN A 679 64.28 -7.20 19.65
CA GLN A 679 65.04 -5.96 19.80
C GLN A 679 66.49 -6.21 19.34
N GLU A 680 66.66 -5.98 18.02
CA GLU A 680 67.79 -5.43 17.26
C GLU A 680 69.24 -5.94 17.41
N MET A 681 69.91 -6.21 16.28
CA MET A 681 70.94 -5.34 15.66
C MET A 681 71.88 -6.08 14.67
N ARG A 682 72.09 -5.51 13.46
CA ARG A 682 73.41 -5.02 12.94
C ARG A 682 73.45 -4.81 11.41
N GLN A 683 73.92 -3.62 11.00
CA GLN A 683 75.12 -3.39 10.17
C GLN A 683 75.48 -1.90 10.29
N GLU A 684 76.53 -1.57 11.06
CA GLU A 684 77.88 -1.19 10.60
C GLU A 684 77.99 0.21 9.96
N ALA A 685 78.47 1.19 10.75
CA ALA A 685 79.62 2.05 10.45
C ALA A 685 80.03 2.87 11.70
N SER A 686 81.32 2.80 12.06
CA SER A 686 82.06 3.48 13.15
C SER A 686 82.31 4.99 12.87
N PRO A 687 83.07 5.77 13.68
CA PRO A 687 83.73 5.51 14.99
C PRO A 687 83.62 6.66 16.05
N GLU A 688 84.01 6.39 17.30
CA GLU A 688 85.08 7.09 18.08
C GLU A 688 84.97 6.95 19.61
N ALA A 689 86.15 6.96 20.24
CA ALA A 689 86.56 6.77 21.63
C ALA A 689 85.60 7.29 22.73
N SER A 690 85.44 6.67 23.91
CA SER A 690 86.47 6.47 24.94
C SER A 690 85.86 5.78 26.18
N MET A 691 86.67 4.95 26.85
CA MET A 691 86.44 4.33 28.18
C MET A 691 86.40 5.40 29.31
N PRO A 692 85.85 5.15 30.54
CA PRO A 692 86.13 3.97 31.36
C PRO A 692 85.02 3.36 32.26
N MET A 693 85.24 2.07 32.56
CA MET A 693 84.76 1.21 33.66
C MET A 693 85.19 1.71 35.07
N PRO A 694 84.90 1.05 36.22
CA PRO A 694 83.83 0.12 36.69
C PRO A 694 83.31 0.59 38.10
N PRO A 695 82.83 -0.22 39.11
CA PRO A 695 82.52 -1.65 39.18
C PRO A 695 81.20 -2.08 39.86
N ASN A 696 80.91 -3.38 39.67
CA ASN A 696 80.19 -4.37 40.52
C ASN A 696 80.51 -4.20 42.05
N PRO A 697 79.92 -4.95 43.03
CA PRO A 697 78.95 -6.06 42.94
C PRO A 697 77.89 -6.14 44.09
N SER A 698 77.07 -7.20 43.98
CA SER A 698 76.60 -8.07 45.08
C SER A 698 75.55 -7.58 46.11
N ALA A 699 74.35 -8.16 45.95
CA ALA A 699 73.78 -9.16 46.86
C ALA A 699 72.93 -8.73 48.09
N PHE A 700 72.22 -9.75 48.59
CA PHE A 700 71.61 -9.91 49.92
C PHE A 700 70.11 -9.58 50.14
N TRP A 701 69.31 -10.67 50.15
CA TRP A 701 68.29 -11.08 51.15
C TRP A 701 66.98 -10.31 51.43
N ARG A 702 65.88 -11.09 51.29
CA ARG A 702 64.92 -11.59 52.33
C ARG A 702 63.85 -10.65 52.92
N GLY A 703 62.62 -11.21 53.01
CA GLY A 703 61.64 -11.02 54.10
C GLY A 703 60.32 -10.36 53.66
N THR A 704 59.20 -11.06 53.43
CA THR A 704 58.20 -11.69 54.35
C THR A 704 57.24 -10.74 55.10
N GLY A 705 55.92 -11.03 55.00
CA GLY A 705 54.84 -10.64 55.94
C GLY A 705 53.75 -9.74 55.32
N SER A 706 52.57 -10.23 54.91
CA SER A 706 51.29 -10.46 55.66
C SER A 706 50.77 -9.19 56.37
N THR A 707 49.55 -8.66 56.23
CA THR A 707 48.16 -9.15 56.48
C THR A 707 47.23 -7.91 56.33
N THR A 708 46.01 -7.89 55.78
CA THR A 708 44.69 -8.11 56.44
C THR A 708 43.58 -7.41 55.59
N ARG A 709 42.34 -7.92 55.66
CA ARG A 709 41.04 -7.38 55.16
C ARG A 709 40.20 -6.94 56.41
N PRO A 710 38.92 -6.48 56.40
CA PRO A 710 37.90 -6.29 55.33
C PRO A 710 36.97 -5.03 55.46
N GLY A 711 35.99 -4.84 54.55
CA GLY A 711 34.78 -4.01 54.77
C GLY A 711 33.90 -3.79 53.51
N MET A 712 32.60 -4.16 53.59
CA MET A 712 31.48 -3.95 52.63
C MET A 712 30.34 -3.17 53.36
N PRO A 713 29.15 -2.75 52.82
CA PRO A 713 28.34 -3.30 51.68
C PRO A 713 27.41 -2.32 50.85
N ALA A 714 26.66 -2.89 49.89
CA ALA A 714 25.27 -2.56 49.40
C ALA A 714 25.00 -1.23 48.61
N MET A 715 24.03 -1.05 47.68
CA MET A 715 22.97 -1.84 47.02
C MET A 715 22.34 -1.04 45.82
N HIS A 716 21.86 -1.78 44.79
CA HIS A 716 20.67 -1.62 43.93
C HIS A 716 20.25 -0.33 43.14
N ALA A 717 20.13 -0.56 41.81
CA ALA A 717 18.92 -0.48 40.95
C ALA A 717 18.50 0.80 40.20
N ALA A 718 17.90 0.52 39.02
CA ALA A 718 16.93 1.27 38.21
C ALA A 718 17.43 2.11 37.01
N SER A 719 16.91 1.75 35.82
CA SER A 719 16.76 2.64 34.66
C SER A 719 15.63 3.67 34.92
N PRO A 720 15.64 4.86 34.28
CA PRO A 720 14.64 5.10 33.22
C PRO A 720 15.09 6.08 32.11
N PHE A 721 14.09 6.37 31.26
CA PHE A 721 13.95 7.06 29.98
C PHE A 721 14.17 8.60 29.99
N VAL A 722 14.36 9.19 28.79
CA VAL A 722 14.30 10.61 28.33
C VAL A 722 15.52 11.52 28.55
N GLY A 723 15.99 12.14 27.46
CA GLY A 723 16.92 13.27 27.48
C GLY A 723 17.40 13.67 26.08
N MET A 724 16.57 14.46 25.40
CA MET A 724 16.88 15.17 24.16
C MET A 724 17.86 16.29 24.50
N ASP A 725 19.04 16.34 23.88
CA ASP A 725 19.84 17.55 23.82
C ASP A 725 20.39 17.78 22.42
N THR A 726 20.14 18.99 21.99
CA THR A 726 20.40 19.64 20.72
C THR A 726 21.88 19.74 20.41
N ASN A 727 22.29 19.32 19.20
CA ASN A 727 23.41 19.90 18.49
C ASN A 727 23.28 19.59 16.99
N PHE A 728 22.76 20.58 16.25
CA PHE A 728 22.81 20.63 14.78
C PHE A 728 24.24 20.98 14.34
N PRO A 729 24.90 20.21 13.45
CA PRO A 729 26.00 20.71 12.67
C PRO A 729 25.45 21.45 11.45
N SER A 730 25.95 22.67 11.29
CA SER A 730 25.74 23.61 10.19
C SER A 730 25.99 23.02 8.79
N VAL A 731 25.10 23.37 7.87
CA VAL A 731 25.15 23.14 6.41
C VAL A 731 26.33 23.90 5.78
N PRO A 732 27.16 23.29 4.92
CA PRO A 732 28.05 24.05 4.04
C PRO A 732 27.32 24.51 2.78
N GLN A 733 27.25 25.82 2.57
CA GLN A 733 26.96 26.46 1.28
C GLN A 733 28.08 26.14 0.29
N VAL A 734 27.76 25.41 -0.78
CA VAL A 734 28.54 25.42 -2.03
C VAL A 734 27.55 25.52 -3.19
N MET A 735 27.11 26.74 -3.48
CA MET A 735 26.52 27.13 -4.76
C MET A 735 27.29 28.37 -5.23
N ASP A 736 28.36 28.14 -5.97
CA ASP A 736 28.85 29.00 -7.06
C ASP A 736 30.20 28.45 -7.52
N GLU A 737 30.19 27.58 -8.53
CA GLU A 737 31.32 27.32 -9.45
C GLU A 737 30.92 26.28 -10.51
N PHE A 738 29.98 26.62 -11.40
CA PHE A 738 29.71 25.79 -12.59
C PHE A 738 29.46 26.57 -13.90
N SER A 739 29.72 27.88 -13.90
CA SER A 739 29.51 28.75 -15.07
C SER A 739 30.73 28.88 -15.99
N THR A 740 31.79 28.07 -15.83
CA THR A 740 33.05 28.21 -16.58
C THR A 740 33.35 27.09 -17.57
N LEU A 741 32.43 26.14 -17.80
CA LEU A 741 32.69 24.98 -18.67
C LEU A 741 32.29 25.13 -20.15
N PHE A 742 31.71 26.26 -20.58
CA PHE A 742 31.48 26.55 -22.00
C PHE A 742 31.83 27.99 -22.34
N GLY A 743 33.12 28.24 -22.57
CA GLY A 743 33.60 29.46 -23.19
C GLY A 743 33.37 29.43 -24.70
N TYR A 744 32.55 30.33 -25.21
CA TYR A 744 32.74 30.93 -26.53
C TYR A 744 32.51 32.43 -26.39
N GLY A 745 33.60 33.18 -26.48
CA GLY A 745 33.59 34.63 -26.48
C GLY A 745 33.34 35.19 -27.87
N PHE A 746 32.61 36.29 -27.94
CA PHE A 746 32.79 37.36 -28.91
C PHE A 746 32.27 38.67 -28.30
N GLY A 747 33.18 39.63 -28.07
CA GLY A 747 32.85 41.07 -28.10
C GLY A 747 33.24 41.65 -29.46
N PRO A 748 33.07 42.96 -29.75
CA PRO A 748 32.77 44.07 -28.83
C PRO A 748 31.57 44.97 -29.25
N SER A 749 31.25 45.96 -28.40
CA SER A 749 30.31 47.10 -28.60
C SER A 749 30.88 48.15 -29.61
N PRO A 750 30.22 49.29 -29.98
CA PRO A 750 29.63 50.31 -29.07
C PRO A 750 28.42 51.17 -29.58
N GLU A 751 27.94 52.07 -28.70
CA GLU A 751 27.16 53.33 -28.89
C GLU A 751 25.64 53.25 -29.23
N SER A 752 24.71 54.12 -28.77
CA SER A 752 24.65 55.24 -27.83
C SER A 752 23.16 55.66 -27.59
N MET A 753 22.92 56.50 -26.58
CA MET A 753 21.74 57.37 -26.29
C MET A 753 20.52 56.77 -25.56
N ALA A 754 19.78 57.44 -24.66
CA ALA A 754 19.96 58.51 -23.68
C ALA A 754 18.58 58.75 -23.00
N GLY A 755 18.56 59.05 -21.69
CA GLY A 755 17.46 59.72 -20.97
C GLY A 755 16.31 58.84 -20.47
N THR A 756 15.66 59.04 -19.31
CA THR A 756 15.68 60.11 -18.31
C THR A 756 14.97 59.60 -17.03
N ALA A 757 15.26 60.29 -15.92
CA ALA A 757 14.84 60.07 -14.54
C ALA A 757 13.31 60.01 -14.28
N ASN A 758 12.90 59.27 -13.24
CA ASN A 758 12.36 59.88 -12.00
C ASN A 758 12.10 58.83 -10.90
N GLY A 759 12.42 59.22 -9.66
CA GLY A 759 12.33 58.38 -8.46
C GLY A 759 10.99 58.42 -7.73
N GLY A 760 10.92 57.59 -6.69
CA GLY A 760 9.82 57.56 -5.72
C GLY A 760 10.03 56.49 -4.65
N MET A 761 10.77 56.85 -3.60
CA MET A 761 10.79 56.18 -2.29
C MET A 761 9.39 56.08 -1.68
N TRP A 762 9.02 54.98 -1.01
CA TRP A 762 8.23 54.99 0.23
C TRP A 762 8.52 53.71 1.07
N MET A 763 8.92 53.93 2.33
CA MET A 763 9.06 52.92 3.40
C MET A 763 7.69 52.59 4.02
N GLY A 764 7.39 51.32 4.36
CA GLY A 764 7.54 50.75 5.72
C GLY A 764 6.18 50.72 6.45
N PRO A 765 5.99 49.98 7.56
CA PRO A 765 6.95 49.21 8.37
C PRO A 765 6.92 47.69 8.20
#